data_AF-A0A7J2L9W7-F1
#
_entry.id   AF-A0A7J2L9W7-F1
#
_cell.length_a   1.000
_cell.length_b   1.000
_cell.length_c   1.000
_cell.angle_alpha   90.00
_cell.angle_beta   90.00
_cell.angle_gamma   90.00
#
_symmetry.space_group_name_H-M   'P 1'
#
loop_
_entity.id
_entity.type
_entity.pdbx_description
1 polymer ?
#
loop_
_entity_poly.entity_id
_entity_poly.type
_entity_poly.pdbx_seq_one_letter_code
_entity_poly.pdbx_strand_id
1 'polypeptide(L)'
;LLNFTPVKAIEQLEDFTHGPRIDKIIFKIYTDPEAEYMALKSGEIDMVDWPLPSEKVEDALSDPNLEVTETGDLGFFYIGINCKRWPLSDYRFRQALAHLVDKDKVVNEYLRGYGNRLDSVVSPNYGVWHNPNVTKYDFNPQAAKEILEEAGYVYNEDEGKWYYVNETGQYELPEIVILGRSDDPYRKQLALDFADACQSIGLPIRAEIVDRSVIAVKVYGELDYWMFTGGWSLGTDVDWLWFFFNSKAPKWANHVQFEDPECDYWTDKLMEAPTFEEVLEACWKVQEIVAEKCPYIPVYQCALIHAYRKGWTGIVPMVGSGILTGYTLLNIHPEGQEFGGTLKIGMKSDIQTLNPITAEWYWDWLVLGPLYDSLIAINPYTLEDLPWMCKSFTTETWEEGLKLTFDLYENITWHDGRPLTGEDVKFTLLWLQEIEAPRYIDYVRNVVKVELEGAYKVIVYLNTSSYFALHWIGGIPIFPKHIWENVQDWEHFEPEKHGALIGSGAFIFKEYRPGEYAVLLANTRYFRVPEGRPPIPTTTIRCPKGESKDVTIEVTHEAHTVENASVAVVLRSENGTTIREYMATYNATLGKYVVTINTGALGLDVGTYYLYITITYTIGDNTYVINDIYLFEVYSPAPPGPSPLTIAAVVIVIIIIIAAIAYLYKKKPVEEAEE
;
A
#
# COMPACT_ATOMS: atom_id res chain seq x y z
N LEU A 1 15.51 21.39 4.25
CA LEU A 1 16.00 20.22 5.01
C LEU A 1 15.76 20.47 6.49
N LEU A 2 14.61 20.05 6.99
CA LEU A 2 14.39 19.97 8.43
C LEU A 2 15.41 18.95 8.95
N ASN A 3 16.23 19.33 9.92
CA ASN A 3 17.18 18.43 10.60
C ASN A 3 16.38 17.47 11.50
N PHE A 4 15.62 16.56 10.90
CA PHE A 4 15.05 15.44 11.62
C PHE A 4 16.15 14.44 11.90
N THR A 5 16.16 14.00 13.16
CA THR A 5 17.08 12.97 13.64
C THR A 5 17.00 11.80 12.68
N PRO A 6 18.13 11.28 12.14
CA PRO A 6 18.09 10.02 11.41
C PRO A 6 17.29 9.06 12.29
N VAL A 7 16.28 8.42 11.69
CA VAL A 7 15.46 7.37 12.33
C VAL A 7 16.38 6.64 13.29
N LYS A 8 16.12 6.76 14.60
CA LYS A 8 16.95 6.19 15.67
C LYS A 8 17.53 4.90 15.15
N ALA A 9 18.86 4.79 15.12
CA ALA A 9 19.56 3.58 14.69
C ALA A 9 18.78 2.37 15.20
N ILE A 10 18.01 1.73 14.32
CA ILE A 10 17.29 0.50 14.65
C ILE A 10 18.37 -0.54 14.55
N GLU A 11 18.86 -0.94 15.72
CA GLU A 11 20.14 -1.62 15.80
C GLU A 11 20.07 -3.05 15.22
N GLN A 12 18.88 -3.65 15.00
CA GLN A 12 18.74 -5.00 14.43
C GLN A 12 17.47 -5.21 13.56
N LEU A 13 17.63 -5.94 12.44
CA LEU A 13 16.54 -6.33 11.53
C LEU A 13 15.40 -7.11 12.24
N GLU A 14 15.73 -7.90 13.25
CA GLU A 14 14.76 -8.72 13.99
C GLU A 14 13.65 -7.90 14.66
N ASP A 15 13.95 -6.63 15.00
CA ASP A 15 13.06 -5.73 15.74
C ASP A 15 11.76 -5.41 14.99
N PHE A 16 11.75 -5.56 13.65
CA PHE A 16 10.60 -5.17 12.81
C PHE A 16 10.09 -6.26 11.88
N THR A 17 10.57 -7.49 11.99
CA THR A 17 10.10 -8.61 11.13
C THR A 17 9.00 -9.46 11.75
N HIS A 18 8.51 -9.08 12.94
CA HIS A 18 7.47 -9.81 13.67
C HIS A 18 6.24 -8.94 13.92
N GLY A 19 5.05 -9.52 13.75
CA GLY A 19 3.77 -8.84 13.86
C GLY A 19 2.61 -9.77 13.48
N PRO A 20 1.37 -9.28 13.30
CA PRO A 20 0.94 -7.92 13.63
C PRO A 20 0.95 -7.69 15.15
N ARG A 21 0.99 -6.43 15.59
CA ARG A 21 0.86 -6.04 17.01
C ARG A 21 -0.51 -5.43 17.37
N ILE A 22 -1.15 -4.70 16.46
CA ILE A 22 -2.58 -4.29 16.58
C ILE A 22 -3.56 -5.44 16.36
N ASP A 23 -4.82 -5.27 16.77
CA ASP A 23 -5.91 -6.26 16.54
C ASP A 23 -6.66 -6.02 15.24
N LYS A 24 -6.73 -4.76 14.81
CA LYS A 24 -7.65 -4.32 13.77
C LYS A 24 -7.11 -3.11 13.04
N ILE A 25 -7.28 -3.09 11.72
CA ILE A 25 -7.12 -1.92 10.87
C ILE A 25 -8.50 -1.51 10.35
N ILE A 26 -8.80 -0.22 10.39
CA ILE A 26 -9.95 0.38 9.73
C ILE A 26 -9.42 1.43 8.76
N PHE A 27 -9.56 1.16 7.47
CA PHE A 27 -9.35 2.14 6.43
C PHE A 27 -10.64 2.94 6.24
N LYS A 28 -10.60 4.26 6.40
CA LYS A 28 -11.75 5.16 6.24
C LYS A 28 -11.57 6.02 5.00
N ILE A 29 -12.58 6.09 4.14
CA ILE A 29 -12.47 6.77 2.84
C ILE A 29 -12.80 8.26 2.98
N TYR A 30 -11.91 9.12 2.50
CA TYR A 30 -12.06 10.57 2.44
C TYR A 30 -11.72 11.07 1.04
N THR A 31 -12.69 11.53 0.26
CA THR A 31 -12.41 12.03 -1.10
C THR A 31 -11.86 13.46 -1.14
N ASP A 32 -11.74 14.10 0.02
CA ASP A 32 -11.25 15.47 0.19
C ASP A 32 -10.07 15.49 1.18
N PRO A 33 -8.86 15.93 0.75
CA PRO A 33 -7.67 15.94 1.61
C PRO A 33 -7.79 16.83 2.85
N GLU A 34 -8.59 17.89 2.81
CA GLU A 34 -8.84 18.73 3.99
C GLU A 34 -9.67 17.96 5.02
N ALA A 35 -10.72 17.27 4.58
CA ALA A 35 -11.55 16.44 5.43
C ALA A 35 -10.73 15.33 6.11
N GLU A 36 -9.84 14.66 5.38
CA GLU A 36 -8.93 13.66 5.93
C GLU A 36 -8.01 14.27 6.99
N TYR A 37 -7.36 15.40 6.68
CA TYR A 37 -6.47 16.08 7.62
C TYR A 37 -7.21 16.54 8.89
N MET A 38 -8.44 17.05 8.76
CA MET A 38 -9.27 17.41 9.91
C MET A 38 -9.72 16.19 10.73
N ALA A 39 -9.95 15.05 10.08
CA ALA A 39 -10.21 13.77 10.75
C ALA A 39 -8.98 13.33 11.58
N LEU A 40 -7.77 13.53 11.07
CA LEU A 40 -6.53 13.26 11.81
C LEU A 40 -6.43 14.15 13.05
N LYS A 41 -6.61 15.48 12.89
CA LYS A 41 -6.54 16.43 14.01
C LYS A 41 -7.56 16.13 15.11
N SER A 42 -8.79 15.81 14.73
CA SER A 42 -9.87 15.52 15.66
C SER A 42 -9.74 14.15 16.37
N GLY A 43 -8.88 13.26 15.88
CA GLY A 43 -8.73 11.90 16.41
C GLY A 43 -9.73 10.90 15.85
N GLU A 44 -10.41 11.25 14.76
CA GLU A 44 -11.28 10.32 14.04
C GLU A 44 -10.48 9.23 13.32
N ILE A 45 -9.32 9.60 12.76
CA ILE A 45 -8.29 8.69 12.24
C ILE A 45 -6.97 8.89 12.98
N ASP A 46 -6.10 7.89 12.92
CA ASP A 46 -4.81 7.85 13.59
C ASP A 46 -3.65 8.21 12.65
N MET A 47 -3.83 8.02 11.34
CA MET A 47 -2.78 8.15 10.33
C MET A 47 -3.39 8.50 8.98
N VAL A 48 -2.72 9.34 8.18
CA VAL A 48 -3.06 9.57 6.77
C VAL A 48 -2.36 8.56 5.87
N ASP A 49 -2.99 8.18 4.76
CA ASP A 49 -2.37 7.27 3.80
C ASP A 49 -1.42 7.92 2.83
N TRP A 50 -1.67 9.18 2.51
CA TRP A 50 -0.95 9.92 1.49
C TRP A 50 -0.17 11.08 2.11
N PRO A 51 0.93 11.52 1.47
CA PRO A 51 1.66 12.70 1.93
C PRO A 51 0.75 13.92 2.09
N LEU A 52 0.96 14.66 3.18
CA LEU A 52 0.27 15.91 3.48
C LEU A 52 0.50 16.94 2.36
N PRO A 53 -0.53 17.74 2.02
CA PRO A 53 -0.32 18.95 1.24
C PRO A 53 0.70 19.86 1.92
N SER A 54 1.57 20.51 1.13
CA SER A 54 2.70 21.30 1.65
C SER A 54 2.25 22.43 2.57
N GLU A 55 1.06 22.98 2.34
CA GLU A 55 0.43 24.01 3.16
C GLU A 55 -0.04 23.54 4.54
N LYS A 56 -0.15 22.24 4.77
CA LYS A 56 -0.56 21.64 6.05
C LYS A 56 0.61 21.22 6.92
N VAL A 57 1.81 21.11 6.35
CA VAL A 57 2.98 20.58 7.08
C VAL A 57 3.31 21.41 8.31
N GLU A 58 3.37 22.74 8.19
CA GLU A 58 3.65 23.62 9.34
C GLU A 58 2.55 23.56 10.43
N ASP A 59 1.29 23.46 10.03
CA ASP A 59 0.19 23.28 10.98
C ASP A 59 0.31 21.93 11.71
N ALA A 60 0.63 20.85 10.99
CA ALA A 60 0.82 19.52 11.55
C ALA A 60 2.02 19.45 12.50
N LEU A 61 3.14 20.08 12.14
CA LEU A 61 4.34 20.20 12.99
C LEU A 61 4.07 20.99 14.28
N SER A 62 3.13 21.93 14.24
CA SER A 62 2.74 22.73 15.40
C SER A 62 1.72 22.05 16.32
N ASP A 63 1.03 21.00 15.86
CA ASP A 63 0.02 20.30 16.66
C ASP A 63 0.68 19.39 17.70
N PRO A 64 0.44 19.60 19.01
CA PRO A 64 1.08 18.81 20.06
C PRO A 64 0.67 17.33 20.05
N ASN A 65 -0.40 16.95 19.34
CA ASN A 65 -0.91 15.59 19.28
C ASN A 65 -0.44 14.81 18.04
N LEU A 66 0.24 15.46 17.10
CA LEU A 66 0.69 14.83 15.85
C LEU A 66 2.20 14.64 15.84
N GLU A 67 2.62 13.59 15.16
CA GLU A 67 3.99 13.36 14.74
C GLU A 67 4.04 13.36 13.22
N VAL A 68 5.07 13.99 12.67
CA VAL A 68 5.26 14.17 11.23
C VAL A 68 6.55 13.46 10.84
N THR A 69 6.49 12.63 9.81
CA THR A 69 7.62 11.89 9.26
C THR A 69 7.86 12.30 7.82
N GLU A 70 9.11 12.54 7.47
CA GLU A 70 9.55 12.81 6.11
C GLU A 70 10.40 11.63 5.63
N THR A 71 10.05 11.04 4.48
CA THR A 71 10.92 10.11 3.76
C THR A 71 11.14 10.58 2.34
N GLY A 72 12.16 10.04 1.69
CA GLY A 72 12.36 10.23 0.27
C GLY A 72 11.32 9.48 -0.56
N ASP A 73 10.78 10.10 -1.62
CA ASP A 73 10.07 9.37 -2.68
C ASP A 73 11.08 8.65 -3.60
N LEU A 74 10.65 7.68 -4.39
CA LEU A 74 11.41 7.12 -5.52
C LEU A 74 10.85 7.61 -6.86
N GLY A 75 9.61 8.10 -6.86
CA GLY A 75 9.01 8.77 -7.99
C GLY A 75 9.69 10.10 -8.34
N PHE A 76 9.37 10.63 -9.52
CA PHE A 76 9.85 11.93 -9.96
C PHE A 76 8.90 12.60 -10.96
N PHE A 77 9.03 13.91 -11.08
CA PHE A 77 8.24 14.75 -11.98
C PHE A 77 9.14 15.44 -13.00
N TYR A 78 8.64 15.52 -14.24
CA TYR A 78 9.44 15.88 -15.41
C TYR A 78 8.63 16.61 -16.48
N ILE A 79 9.30 17.18 -17.47
CA ILE A 79 8.72 17.52 -18.77
C ILE A 79 9.13 16.43 -19.77
N GLY A 80 8.16 15.71 -20.32
CA GLY A 80 8.39 14.71 -21.36
C GLY A 80 8.30 15.34 -22.74
N ILE A 81 9.22 14.99 -23.63
CA ILE A 81 9.37 15.60 -24.95
C ILE A 81 9.22 14.53 -26.04
N ASN A 82 8.34 14.74 -27.03
CA ASN A 82 8.26 13.84 -28.18
C ASN A 82 9.50 13.99 -29.08
N CYS A 83 10.43 13.04 -28.97
CA CYS A 83 11.72 13.06 -29.65
C CYS A 83 11.66 12.82 -31.16
N LYS A 84 10.49 12.48 -31.73
CA LYS A 84 10.32 12.32 -33.18
C LYS A 84 9.76 13.55 -33.88
N ARG A 85 9.26 14.53 -33.13
CA ARG A 85 8.57 15.68 -33.70
C ARG A 85 9.53 16.87 -33.86
N TRP A 86 9.83 17.29 -35.07
CA TRP A 86 10.67 18.48 -35.31
C TRP A 86 9.98 19.76 -34.80
N PRO A 87 10.67 20.69 -34.10
CA PRO A 87 12.13 20.75 -33.86
C PRO A 87 12.63 19.96 -32.64
N LEU A 88 11.74 19.36 -31.85
CA LEU A 88 12.08 18.58 -30.66
C LEU A 88 12.89 17.31 -30.98
N SER A 89 12.93 16.89 -32.24
CA SER A 89 13.82 15.81 -32.70
C SER A 89 15.31 16.17 -32.67
N ASP A 90 15.67 17.46 -32.69
CA ASP A 90 17.04 17.91 -32.47
C ASP A 90 17.33 17.95 -30.97
N TYR A 91 18.26 17.10 -30.50
CA TYR A 91 18.59 17.04 -29.07
C TYR A 91 19.17 18.36 -28.55
N ARG A 92 19.83 19.17 -29.39
CA ARG A 92 20.38 20.47 -28.98
C ARG A 92 19.26 21.47 -28.70
N PHE A 93 18.16 21.40 -29.46
CA PHE A 93 16.95 22.16 -29.15
C PHE A 93 16.39 21.77 -27.78
N ARG A 94 16.37 20.47 -27.46
CA ARG A 94 15.95 19.98 -26.13
C ARG A 94 16.89 20.42 -25.01
N GLN A 95 18.20 20.46 -25.24
CA GLN A 95 19.18 21.00 -24.29
C GLN A 95 18.93 22.49 -23.99
N ALA A 96 18.61 23.29 -25.02
CA ALA A 96 18.21 24.68 -24.83
C ALA A 96 16.93 24.79 -23.98
N LEU A 97 15.93 23.93 -24.23
CA LEU A 97 14.71 23.88 -23.41
C LEU A 97 14.99 23.50 -21.96
N ALA A 98 15.96 22.61 -21.70
CA ALA A 98 16.32 22.21 -20.34
C ALA A 98 16.82 23.39 -19.48
N HIS A 99 17.48 24.39 -20.08
CA HIS A 99 17.88 25.63 -19.41
C HIS A 99 16.72 26.61 -19.13
N LEU A 100 15.52 26.33 -19.64
CA LEU A 100 14.33 27.19 -19.46
C LEU A 100 13.38 26.67 -18.37
N VAL A 101 13.82 25.69 -17.58
CA VAL A 101 13.08 25.19 -16.41
C VAL A 101 13.77 25.68 -15.14
N ASP A 102 13.09 26.53 -14.38
CA ASP A 102 13.56 26.97 -13.05
C ASP A 102 13.24 25.92 -11.98
N LYS A 103 14.11 24.93 -11.88
CA LYS A 103 13.95 23.81 -10.94
C LYS A 103 14.05 24.26 -9.48
N ASP A 104 14.86 25.29 -9.20
CA ASP A 104 15.02 25.82 -7.84
C ASP A 104 13.76 26.58 -7.41
N LYS A 105 13.14 27.34 -8.31
CA LYS A 105 11.82 27.94 -8.07
C LYS A 105 10.76 26.90 -7.74
N VAL A 106 10.71 25.80 -8.51
CA VAL A 106 9.75 24.72 -8.26
C VAL A 106 9.90 24.16 -6.85
N VAL A 107 11.12 23.83 -6.43
CA VAL A 107 11.37 23.27 -5.10
C VAL A 107 11.09 24.28 -3.98
N ASN A 108 11.56 25.51 -4.13
CA ASN A 108 11.48 26.51 -3.05
C ASN A 108 10.08 27.13 -2.92
N GLU A 109 9.37 27.38 -4.02
CA GLU A 109 8.09 28.08 -4.02
C GLU A 109 6.90 27.13 -4.08
N TYR A 110 6.94 26.10 -4.95
CA TYR A 110 5.78 25.22 -5.14
C TYR A 110 5.72 24.18 -4.04
N LEU A 111 6.85 23.51 -3.81
CA LEU A 111 6.98 22.47 -2.79
C LEU A 111 7.32 23.04 -1.41
N ARG A 112 7.62 24.33 -1.29
CA ARG A 112 8.00 25.00 -0.02
C ARG A 112 9.21 24.33 0.65
N GLY A 113 10.14 23.78 -0.14
CA GLY A 113 11.32 23.06 0.33
C GLY A 113 11.09 21.59 0.68
N TYR A 114 9.88 21.05 0.48
CA TYR A 114 9.52 19.65 0.71
C TYR A 114 9.72 18.78 -0.53
N GLY A 115 10.95 18.77 -1.04
CA GLY A 115 11.33 18.01 -2.21
C GLY A 115 12.77 18.29 -2.64
N ASN A 116 13.22 17.56 -3.65
CA ASN A 116 14.55 17.67 -4.21
C ASN A 116 14.49 18.13 -5.66
N ARG A 117 15.40 19.04 -6.03
CA ARG A 117 15.70 19.35 -7.42
C ARG A 117 16.33 18.11 -8.08
N LEU A 118 15.95 17.81 -9.32
CA LEU A 118 16.51 16.70 -10.06
C LEU A 118 17.23 17.15 -11.33
N ASP A 119 18.43 16.61 -11.54
CA ASP A 119 19.17 16.72 -12.80
C ASP A 119 19.33 15.36 -13.51
N SER A 120 19.14 14.25 -12.78
CA SER A 120 19.04 12.89 -13.33
C SER A 120 17.61 12.36 -13.22
N VAL A 121 17.24 11.41 -14.07
CA VAL A 121 15.96 10.68 -14.01
C VAL A 121 15.93 9.66 -12.85
N VAL A 122 17.09 9.21 -12.37
CA VAL A 122 17.20 8.42 -11.13
C VAL A 122 17.43 9.39 -9.99
N SER A 123 16.55 9.40 -8.99
CA SER A 123 16.66 10.30 -7.83
C SER A 123 17.83 9.95 -6.91
N PRO A 124 18.44 10.94 -6.20
CA PRO A 124 19.37 10.69 -5.11
C PRO A 124 18.86 9.72 -4.03
N ASN A 125 17.54 9.55 -3.87
CA ASN A 125 16.94 8.61 -2.92
C ASN A 125 17.17 7.14 -3.28
N TYR A 126 17.57 6.83 -4.53
CA TYR A 126 18.02 5.49 -4.91
C TYR A 126 19.46 5.20 -4.45
N GLY A 127 20.14 6.13 -3.76
CA GLY A 127 21.48 5.93 -3.25
C GLY A 127 22.50 5.66 -4.35
N VAL A 128 23.11 4.48 -4.34
CA VAL A 128 24.19 4.10 -5.26
C VAL A 128 23.78 4.11 -6.74
N TRP A 129 22.51 3.85 -7.05
CA TRP A 129 22.02 3.90 -8.43
C TRP A 129 22.03 5.31 -9.02
N HIS A 130 21.97 6.36 -8.19
CA HIS A 130 22.00 7.73 -8.67
C HIS A 130 23.39 8.13 -9.16
N ASN A 131 23.49 8.61 -10.39
CA ASN A 131 24.71 9.23 -10.91
C ASN A 131 24.68 10.76 -10.66
N PRO A 132 25.48 11.31 -9.72
CA PRO A 132 25.49 12.73 -9.41
C PRO A 132 26.24 13.59 -10.45
N ASN A 133 26.94 12.95 -11.38
CA ASN A 133 27.85 13.59 -12.34
C ASN A 133 27.26 13.71 -13.76
N VAL A 134 25.95 13.52 -13.90
CA VAL A 134 25.26 13.78 -15.16
C VAL A 134 25.34 15.26 -15.58
N THR A 135 25.16 15.53 -16.86
CA THR A 135 25.04 16.91 -17.39
C THR A 135 23.89 17.64 -16.70
N LYS A 136 24.14 18.89 -16.27
CA LYS A 136 23.16 19.72 -15.54
C LYS A 136 22.81 20.95 -16.35
N TYR A 137 21.54 21.34 -16.27
CA TYR A 137 20.98 22.49 -16.96
C TYR A 137 20.39 23.44 -15.93
N ASP A 138 21.21 24.38 -15.44
CA ASP A 138 20.74 25.46 -14.57
C ASP A 138 19.85 26.43 -15.34
N PHE A 139 18.88 27.04 -14.67
CA PHE A 139 18.00 28.02 -15.33
C PHE A 139 18.81 29.20 -15.88
N ASN A 140 18.89 29.29 -17.21
CA ASN A 140 19.70 30.28 -17.90
C ASN A 140 19.14 30.52 -19.30
N PRO A 141 18.21 31.48 -19.47
CA PRO A 141 17.67 31.84 -20.77
C PRO A 141 18.72 32.29 -21.79
N GLN A 142 19.86 32.83 -21.33
CA GLN A 142 20.95 33.24 -22.23
C GLN A 142 21.70 32.02 -22.80
N ALA A 143 22.03 31.04 -21.95
CA ALA A 143 22.63 29.78 -22.42
C ALA A 143 21.70 29.02 -23.38
N ALA A 144 20.38 29.08 -23.15
CA ALA A 144 19.41 28.52 -24.08
C ALA A 144 19.51 29.16 -25.47
N LYS A 145 19.63 30.49 -25.57
CA LYS A 145 19.83 31.19 -26.85
C LYS A 145 21.14 30.80 -27.53
N GLU A 146 22.24 30.72 -26.77
CA GLU A 146 23.56 30.34 -27.30
C GLU A 146 23.54 28.93 -27.90
N ILE A 147 22.93 27.96 -27.21
CA ILE A 147 22.78 26.59 -27.72
C ILE A 147 21.93 26.55 -28.98
N LEU A 148 20.85 27.34 -29.05
CA LEU A 148 20.01 27.46 -30.25
C LEU A 148 20.83 28.02 -31.43
N GLU A 149 21.60 29.08 -31.21
CA GLU A 149 22.49 29.68 -32.22
C GLU A 149 23.52 28.68 -32.74
N GLU A 150 24.21 27.98 -31.84
CA GLU A 150 25.17 26.92 -32.19
C GLU A 150 24.53 25.74 -32.94
N ALA A 151 23.25 25.47 -32.66
CA ALA A 151 22.51 24.39 -33.31
C ALA A 151 21.99 24.74 -34.71
N GLY A 152 22.14 25.99 -35.16
CA GLY A 152 21.71 26.50 -36.47
C GLY A 152 20.37 27.22 -36.44
N TYR A 153 19.88 27.60 -35.26
CA TYR A 153 18.70 28.45 -35.12
C TYR A 153 19.12 29.92 -35.07
N VAL A 154 18.44 30.78 -35.81
CA VAL A 154 18.75 32.21 -35.93
C VAL A 154 17.54 33.01 -35.48
N TYR A 155 17.74 33.93 -34.54
CA TYR A 155 16.72 34.86 -34.09
C TYR A 155 16.62 36.05 -35.04
N ASN A 156 15.40 36.35 -35.50
CA ASN A 156 15.07 37.54 -36.25
C ASN A 156 14.45 38.57 -35.29
N GLU A 157 15.21 39.59 -34.95
CA GLU A 157 14.80 40.68 -34.04
C GLU A 157 13.61 41.49 -34.55
N ASP A 158 13.50 41.68 -35.88
CA ASP A 158 12.42 42.48 -36.48
C ASP A 158 11.07 41.77 -36.38
N GLU A 159 11.08 40.44 -36.47
CA GLU A 159 9.87 39.60 -36.36
C GLU A 159 9.65 39.04 -34.96
N GLY A 160 10.66 39.09 -34.09
CA GLY A 160 10.65 38.50 -32.76
C GLY A 160 10.58 36.97 -32.77
N LYS A 161 11.13 36.31 -33.79
CA LYS A 161 10.96 34.87 -34.06
C LYS A 161 12.28 34.14 -34.32
N TRP A 162 12.30 32.87 -33.97
CA TRP A 162 13.38 31.95 -34.34
C TRP A 162 13.10 31.24 -35.66
N TYR A 163 14.17 31.04 -36.45
CA TYR A 163 14.18 30.20 -37.64
C TYR A 163 15.30 29.19 -37.55
N TYR A 164 15.08 27.96 -38.04
CA TYR A 164 16.15 27.03 -38.30
C TYR A 164 16.73 27.27 -39.69
N VAL A 165 18.05 27.42 -39.81
CA VAL A 165 18.73 27.70 -41.08
C VAL A 165 19.73 26.59 -41.37
N ASN A 166 19.60 25.97 -42.53
CA ASN A 166 20.56 24.99 -43.04
C ASN A 166 20.82 25.18 -44.54
N GLU A 167 21.59 24.28 -45.14
CA GLU A 167 21.94 24.33 -46.57
C GLU A 167 20.73 24.34 -47.52
N THR A 168 19.58 23.82 -47.07
CA THR A 168 18.35 23.69 -47.87
C THR A 168 17.41 24.89 -47.75
N GLY A 169 17.60 25.77 -46.75
CA GLY A 169 16.77 26.96 -46.58
C GLY A 169 16.60 27.41 -45.12
N GLN A 170 15.68 28.35 -44.95
CA GLN A 170 15.25 28.90 -43.67
C GLN A 170 13.83 28.41 -43.37
N TYR A 171 13.64 27.86 -42.16
CA TYR A 171 12.40 27.23 -41.72
C TYR A 171 11.91 27.90 -40.43
N GLU A 172 10.66 28.38 -40.42
CA GLU A 172 10.03 28.93 -39.21
C GLU A 172 9.70 27.81 -38.22
N LEU A 173 9.88 28.08 -36.93
CA LEU A 173 9.47 27.13 -35.89
C LEU A 173 7.93 27.02 -35.82
N PRO A 174 7.37 25.81 -35.70
CA PRO A 174 5.94 25.62 -35.54
C PRO A 174 5.51 26.07 -34.14
N GLU A 175 4.21 26.35 -33.96
CA GLU A 175 3.67 26.46 -32.61
C GLU A 175 3.78 25.11 -31.89
N ILE A 176 4.37 25.13 -30.70
CA ILE A 176 4.62 23.97 -29.86
C ILE A 176 3.74 24.08 -28.61
N VAL A 177 3.11 22.96 -28.22
CA VAL A 177 2.21 22.94 -27.06
C VAL A 177 2.75 22.05 -25.95
N ILE A 178 2.93 22.60 -24.75
CA ILE A 178 3.13 21.81 -23.53
C ILE A 178 1.79 21.54 -22.86
N LEU A 179 1.45 20.26 -22.67
CA LEU A 179 0.25 19.85 -21.94
C LEU A 179 0.51 19.85 -20.42
N GLY A 180 -0.25 20.65 -19.68
CA GLY A 180 -0.26 20.68 -18.21
C GLY A 180 -1.46 19.93 -17.64
N ARG A 181 -1.28 19.22 -16.52
CA ARG A 181 -2.41 18.56 -15.82
C ARG A 181 -3.23 19.54 -15.00
N SER A 182 -4.53 19.55 -15.19
CA SER A 182 -5.46 20.41 -14.45
C SER A 182 -5.67 20.00 -13.00
N ASP A 183 -5.54 18.70 -12.70
CA ASP A 183 -5.77 18.10 -11.39
C ASP A 183 -4.55 18.17 -10.44
N ASP A 184 -3.37 18.47 -10.97
CA ASP A 184 -2.13 18.61 -10.21
C ASP A 184 -1.64 20.07 -10.25
N PRO A 185 -1.69 20.81 -9.13
CA PRO A 185 -1.37 22.23 -9.09
C PRO A 185 0.09 22.52 -9.44
N TYR A 186 1.02 21.65 -9.07
CA TYR A 186 2.45 21.84 -9.31
C TYR A 186 2.80 21.60 -10.78
N ARG A 187 2.24 20.55 -11.40
CA ARG A 187 2.42 20.27 -12.84
C ARG A 187 1.73 21.32 -13.70
N LYS A 188 0.55 21.79 -13.30
CA LYS A 188 -0.11 22.92 -13.95
C LYS A 188 0.80 24.15 -13.98
N GLN A 189 1.33 24.55 -12.83
CA GLN A 189 2.17 25.74 -12.72
C GLN A 189 3.50 25.57 -13.46
N LEU A 190 4.11 24.38 -13.39
CA LEU A 190 5.31 24.05 -14.16
C LEU A 190 5.12 24.26 -15.67
N ALA A 191 3.99 23.82 -16.23
CA ALA A 191 3.72 23.99 -17.66
C ALA A 191 3.58 25.48 -18.06
N LEU A 192 2.91 26.28 -17.23
CA LEU A 192 2.73 27.71 -17.45
C LEU A 192 4.07 28.46 -17.38
N ASP A 193 4.83 28.26 -16.30
CA ASP A 193 6.11 28.93 -16.09
C ASP A 193 7.15 28.56 -17.14
N PHE A 194 7.18 27.29 -17.58
CA PHE A 194 8.03 26.86 -18.66
C PHE A 194 7.66 27.54 -19.99
N ALA A 195 6.36 27.62 -20.30
CA ALA A 195 5.91 28.31 -21.51
C ALA A 195 6.26 29.80 -21.47
N ASP A 196 6.09 30.47 -20.34
CA ASP A 196 6.48 31.88 -20.14
C ASP A 196 7.99 32.08 -20.33
N ALA A 197 8.81 31.18 -19.77
CA ALA A 197 10.26 31.22 -19.94
C ALA A 197 10.67 31.05 -21.41
N CYS A 198 10.06 30.11 -22.13
CA CYS A 198 10.27 29.92 -23.57
C CYS A 198 9.85 31.16 -24.39
N GLN A 199 8.69 31.73 -24.11
CA GLN A 199 8.19 32.93 -24.79
C GLN A 199 9.07 34.16 -24.52
N SER A 200 9.67 34.26 -23.32
CA SER A 200 10.58 35.37 -22.97
C SER A 200 11.82 35.47 -23.86
N ILE A 201 12.20 34.36 -24.51
CA ILE A 201 13.28 34.32 -25.50
C ILE A 201 12.78 34.20 -26.94
N GLY A 202 11.46 34.32 -27.18
CA GLY A 202 10.84 34.31 -28.51
C GLY A 202 10.54 32.92 -29.08
N LEU A 203 10.61 31.84 -28.29
CA LEU A 203 10.19 30.52 -28.75
C LEU A 203 8.66 30.43 -28.80
N PRO A 204 8.06 29.84 -29.85
CA PRO A 204 6.60 29.73 -30.02
C PRO A 204 6.00 28.57 -29.22
N ILE A 205 6.28 28.52 -27.91
CA ILE A 205 5.79 27.48 -27.00
C ILE A 205 4.68 28.06 -26.13
N ARG A 206 3.52 27.39 -26.09
CA ARG A 206 2.42 27.74 -25.17
C ARG A 206 1.98 26.56 -24.32
N ALA A 207 1.42 26.86 -23.15
CA ALA A 207 0.81 25.85 -22.30
C ALA A 207 -0.66 25.62 -22.65
N GLU A 208 -1.11 24.38 -22.54
CA GLU A 208 -2.52 24.00 -22.60
C GLU A 208 -2.83 23.11 -21.39
N ILE A 209 -3.75 23.56 -20.54
CA ILE A 209 -4.10 22.85 -19.30
C ILE A 209 -5.29 21.94 -19.57
N VAL A 210 -5.11 20.64 -19.36
CA VAL A 210 -6.06 19.59 -19.74
C VAL A 210 -6.30 18.59 -18.61
N ASP A 211 -7.36 17.80 -18.71
CA ASP A 211 -7.62 16.68 -17.81
C ASP A 211 -6.65 15.50 -18.05
N ARG A 212 -6.43 14.66 -17.03
CA ARG A 212 -5.59 13.45 -17.12
C ARG A 212 -6.02 12.54 -18.28
N SER A 213 -7.32 12.38 -18.52
CA SER A 213 -7.85 11.53 -19.60
C SER A 213 -7.41 12.00 -20.99
N VAL A 214 -7.26 13.32 -21.19
CA VAL A 214 -6.78 13.90 -22.45
C VAL A 214 -5.30 13.56 -22.66
N ILE A 215 -4.48 13.68 -21.61
CA ILE A 215 -3.07 13.27 -21.67
C ILE A 215 -2.97 11.77 -21.94
N ALA A 216 -3.79 10.95 -21.29
CA ALA A 216 -3.73 9.51 -21.48
C ALA A 216 -3.95 9.11 -22.94
N VAL A 217 -4.96 9.71 -23.60
CA VAL A 217 -5.22 9.49 -25.02
C VAL A 217 -4.09 10.03 -25.90
N LYS A 218 -3.72 11.30 -25.75
CA LYS A 218 -2.74 11.94 -26.66
C LYS A 218 -1.32 11.42 -26.48
N VAL A 219 -0.88 11.17 -25.24
CA VAL A 219 0.50 10.82 -24.91
C VAL A 219 0.72 9.32 -24.93
N TYR A 220 -0.16 8.51 -24.32
CA TYR A 220 0.08 7.06 -24.21
C TYR A 220 -0.64 6.26 -25.30
N GLY A 221 -1.76 6.77 -25.84
CA GLY A 221 -2.51 6.11 -26.91
C GLY A 221 -2.06 6.50 -28.32
N GLU A 222 -2.17 7.78 -28.66
CA GLU A 222 -2.00 8.30 -30.03
C GLU A 222 -0.58 8.75 -30.35
N LEU A 223 0.21 9.11 -29.32
CA LEU A 223 1.52 9.79 -29.43
C LEU A 223 1.46 11.13 -30.19
N ASP A 224 0.27 11.74 -30.35
CA ASP A 224 0.10 13.05 -30.99
C ASP A 224 0.15 14.18 -29.96
N TYR A 225 1.38 14.55 -29.61
CA TYR A 225 1.67 15.66 -28.72
C TYR A 225 3.05 16.24 -29.04
N TRP A 226 3.38 17.38 -28.41
CA TRP A 226 4.73 17.95 -28.46
C TRP A 226 5.47 17.69 -27.17
N MET A 227 4.95 18.24 -26.07
CA MET A 227 5.50 18.08 -24.72
C MET A 227 4.36 17.95 -23.72
N PHE A 228 4.65 17.41 -22.55
CA PHE A 228 3.71 17.34 -21.44
C PHE A 228 4.46 17.35 -20.11
N THR A 229 3.80 17.82 -19.05
CA THR A 229 4.28 17.58 -17.69
C THR A 229 3.94 16.16 -17.30
N GLY A 230 4.91 15.41 -16.79
CA GLY A 230 4.86 13.99 -16.44
C GLY A 230 5.13 13.75 -14.95
N GLY A 231 4.84 12.54 -14.48
CA GLY A 231 5.22 12.10 -13.14
C GLY A 231 5.07 10.59 -13.00
N TRP A 232 6.06 9.94 -12.39
CA TRP A 232 6.10 8.50 -12.15
C TRP A 232 6.19 8.21 -10.66
N SER A 233 5.51 7.15 -10.22
CA SER A 233 5.81 6.44 -8.97
C SER A 233 6.52 5.15 -9.36
N LEU A 234 7.65 4.84 -8.73
CA LEU A 234 8.58 3.80 -9.19
C LEU A 234 8.96 2.85 -8.05
N GLY A 235 9.30 1.62 -8.42
CA GLY A 235 9.88 0.63 -7.52
C GLY A 235 11.37 0.90 -7.24
N THR A 236 11.96 0.05 -6.39
CA THR A 236 13.38 0.14 -6.00
C THR A 236 14.35 -0.27 -7.10
N ASP A 237 13.92 -1.14 -8.02
CA ASP A 237 14.72 -1.54 -9.17
C ASP A 237 14.79 -0.43 -10.20
N VAL A 238 15.88 -0.41 -10.96
CA VAL A 238 16.14 0.56 -12.04
C VAL A 238 15.89 -0.03 -13.42
N ASP A 239 15.25 -1.19 -13.50
CA ASP A 239 14.85 -1.88 -14.75
C ASP A 239 13.85 -1.06 -15.59
N TRP A 240 13.06 -0.19 -14.96
CA TRP A 240 12.21 0.80 -15.63
C TRP A 240 12.95 1.73 -16.61
N LEU A 241 14.28 1.90 -16.46
CA LEU A 241 15.10 2.65 -17.42
C LEU A 241 15.01 2.05 -18.84
N TRP A 242 14.92 0.72 -18.96
CA TRP A 242 14.73 0.07 -20.25
C TRP A 242 13.39 0.43 -20.85
N PHE A 243 12.31 0.33 -20.07
CA PHE A 243 10.96 0.61 -20.54
C PHE A 243 10.78 2.05 -21.01
N PHE A 244 11.47 3.01 -20.40
CA PHE A 244 11.32 4.43 -20.73
C PHE A 244 12.20 4.90 -21.88
N PHE A 245 13.38 4.28 -22.07
CA PHE A 245 14.40 4.83 -22.97
C PHE A 245 14.92 3.87 -24.04
N ASN A 246 14.55 2.58 -24.01
CA ASN A 246 14.88 1.64 -25.08
C ASN A 246 13.88 1.76 -26.25
N SER A 247 14.38 1.79 -27.48
CA SER A 247 13.56 1.91 -28.70
C SER A 247 12.69 0.68 -29.00
N LYS A 248 13.03 -0.48 -28.41
CA LYS A 248 12.27 -1.74 -28.54
C LYS A 248 11.16 -1.87 -27.49
N ALA A 249 11.15 -0.99 -26.47
CA ALA A 249 10.11 -0.99 -25.46
C ALA A 249 8.72 -0.73 -26.08
N PRO A 250 7.64 -1.23 -25.48
CA PRO A 250 6.30 -0.88 -25.90
C PRO A 250 6.14 0.64 -26.00
N LYS A 251 5.47 1.11 -27.04
CA LYS A 251 5.31 2.55 -27.30
C LYS A 251 4.63 3.31 -26.16
N TRP A 252 3.75 2.66 -25.41
CA TRP A 252 3.12 3.28 -24.24
C TRP A 252 4.12 3.52 -23.10
N ALA A 253 5.19 2.71 -23.01
CA ALA A 253 6.26 2.85 -22.02
C ALA A 253 7.28 3.90 -22.46
N ASN A 254 7.91 3.74 -23.64
CA ASN A 254 8.75 4.77 -24.28
C ASN A 254 7.87 5.76 -25.07
N HIS A 255 6.95 6.40 -24.37
CA HIS A 255 5.97 7.33 -24.95
C HIS A 255 6.62 8.62 -25.47
N VAL A 256 7.82 8.98 -25.00
CA VAL A 256 8.64 10.09 -25.55
C VAL A 256 9.30 9.76 -26.88
N GLN A 257 9.16 8.52 -27.35
CA GLN A 257 9.67 8.04 -28.63
C GLN A 257 11.19 8.27 -28.77
N PHE A 258 11.92 8.09 -27.68
CA PHE A 258 13.38 8.22 -27.68
C PHE A 258 14.01 7.03 -28.41
N GLU A 259 14.90 7.32 -29.35
CA GLU A 259 15.63 6.32 -30.13
C GLU A 259 17.09 6.76 -30.19
N ASP A 260 17.95 6.05 -29.49
CA ASP A 260 19.40 6.28 -29.47
C ASP A 260 20.11 4.93 -29.36
N PRO A 261 20.91 4.52 -30.37
CA PRO A 261 21.54 3.20 -30.37
C PRO A 261 22.50 2.95 -29.20
N GLU A 262 23.10 4.00 -28.63
CA GLU A 262 23.97 3.86 -27.46
C GLU A 262 23.13 3.65 -26.21
N CYS A 263 22.02 4.39 -26.07
CA CYS A 263 21.08 4.18 -24.97
C CYS A 263 20.42 2.79 -25.04
N ASP A 264 20.04 2.32 -26.23
CA ASP A 264 19.49 0.98 -26.44
C ASP A 264 20.48 -0.10 -25.99
N TYR A 265 21.76 0.04 -26.34
CA TYR A 265 22.81 -0.87 -25.90
C TYR A 265 22.93 -0.93 -24.36
N TRP A 266 22.98 0.22 -23.70
CA TRP A 266 23.14 0.25 -22.24
C TRP A 266 21.89 -0.18 -21.49
N THR A 267 20.70 0.15 -21.99
CA THR A 267 19.45 -0.34 -21.40
C THR A 267 19.30 -1.86 -21.60
N ASP A 268 19.64 -2.41 -22.77
CA ASP A 268 19.65 -3.87 -22.98
C ASP A 268 20.65 -4.55 -22.01
N LYS A 269 21.86 -3.98 -21.87
CA LYS A 269 22.86 -4.47 -20.90
C LYS A 269 22.33 -4.41 -19.46
N LEU A 270 21.60 -3.36 -19.09
CA LEU A 270 20.98 -3.21 -17.77
C LEU A 270 20.00 -4.36 -17.48
N MET A 271 19.22 -4.79 -18.47
CA MET A 271 18.25 -5.88 -18.31
C MET A 271 18.91 -7.27 -18.29
N GLU A 272 20.02 -7.45 -19.01
CA GLU A 272 20.66 -8.76 -19.19
C GLU A 272 21.79 -9.04 -18.19
N ALA A 273 22.32 -8.01 -17.54
CA ALA A 273 23.50 -8.12 -16.67
C ALA A 273 23.25 -9.03 -15.44
N PRO A 274 24.14 -10.00 -15.17
CA PRO A 274 24.01 -10.94 -14.04
C PRO A 274 24.54 -10.43 -12.71
N THR A 275 25.26 -9.31 -12.69
CA THR A 275 25.91 -8.80 -11.48
C THR A 275 25.49 -7.38 -11.17
N PHE A 276 25.43 -7.04 -9.89
CA PHE A 276 25.10 -5.70 -9.41
C PHE A 276 26.03 -4.64 -10.02
N GLU A 277 27.34 -4.91 -10.11
CA GLU A 277 28.32 -3.97 -10.66
C GLU A 277 28.08 -3.65 -12.14
N GLU A 278 27.71 -4.64 -12.94
CA GLU A 278 27.42 -4.45 -14.37
C GLU A 278 26.09 -3.72 -14.59
N VAL A 279 25.07 -4.02 -13.76
CA VAL A 279 23.80 -3.27 -13.75
C VAL A 279 24.04 -1.82 -13.36
N LEU A 280 24.88 -1.56 -12.34
CA LEU A 280 25.19 -0.22 -11.88
C LEU A 280 25.92 0.60 -12.94
N GLU A 281 26.91 0.01 -13.62
CA GLU A 281 27.59 0.63 -14.76
C GLU A 281 26.59 1.03 -15.84
N ALA A 282 25.73 0.09 -16.24
CA ALA A 282 24.73 0.32 -17.27
C ALA A 282 23.72 1.41 -16.86
N CYS A 283 23.24 1.37 -15.61
CA CYS A 283 22.34 2.37 -15.05
C CYS A 283 22.93 3.79 -15.12
N TRP A 284 24.20 3.95 -14.75
CA TRP A 284 24.87 5.25 -14.80
C TRP A 284 25.07 5.74 -16.24
N LYS A 285 25.40 4.84 -17.17
CA LYS A 285 25.57 5.17 -18.59
C LYS A 285 24.26 5.62 -19.23
N VAL A 286 23.15 4.97 -18.92
CA VAL A 286 21.82 5.41 -19.36
C VAL A 286 21.50 6.80 -18.83
N GLN A 287 21.77 7.08 -17.55
CA GLN A 287 21.55 8.41 -16.97
C GLN A 287 22.39 9.50 -17.65
N GLU A 288 23.64 9.23 -17.98
CA GLU A 288 24.51 10.16 -18.71
C GLU A 288 23.93 10.53 -20.09
N ILE A 289 23.52 9.52 -20.87
CA ILE A 289 22.96 9.71 -22.21
C ILE A 289 21.62 10.44 -22.13
N VAL A 290 20.73 10.04 -21.21
CA VAL A 290 19.42 10.66 -21.03
C VAL A 290 19.57 12.12 -20.59
N ALA A 291 20.50 12.43 -19.68
CA ALA A 291 20.77 13.81 -19.30
C ALA A 291 21.31 14.62 -20.47
N GLU A 292 22.26 14.09 -21.25
CA GLU A 292 22.80 14.79 -22.41
C GLU A 292 21.76 15.02 -23.52
N LYS A 293 20.97 13.99 -23.85
CA LYS A 293 20.01 14.05 -24.97
C LYS A 293 18.66 14.61 -24.58
N CYS A 294 18.36 14.79 -23.30
CA CYS A 294 17.15 15.42 -22.78
C CYS A 294 15.82 14.88 -23.39
N PRO A 295 15.56 13.56 -23.52
CA PRO A 295 14.21 13.09 -23.87
C PRO A 295 13.21 13.45 -22.76
N TYR A 296 13.69 13.47 -21.52
CA TYR A 296 13.04 14.00 -20.34
C TYR A 296 13.83 15.19 -19.82
N ILE A 297 13.15 16.22 -19.32
CA ILE A 297 13.74 17.21 -18.43
C ILE A 297 13.27 16.87 -17.01
N PRO A 298 14.06 16.14 -16.19
CA PRO A 298 13.70 15.91 -14.79
C PRO A 298 13.71 17.24 -14.06
N VAL A 299 12.71 17.47 -13.20
CA VAL A 299 12.52 18.76 -12.52
C VAL A 299 12.63 18.60 -11.02
N TYR A 300 11.76 17.77 -10.43
CA TYR A 300 11.70 17.63 -9.00
C TYR A 300 11.21 16.25 -8.57
N GLN A 301 11.50 15.94 -7.33
CA GLN A 301 10.92 14.85 -6.57
C GLN A 301 10.29 15.41 -5.30
N CYS A 302 9.11 14.90 -4.92
CA CYS A 302 8.46 15.28 -3.68
C CYS A 302 9.09 14.55 -2.49
N ALA A 303 9.08 15.20 -1.32
CA ALA A 303 9.24 14.48 -0.06
C ALA A 303 7.92 13.79 0.31
N LEU A 304 7.99 12.59 0.87
CA LEU A 304 6.83 11.88 1.40
C LEU A 304 6.62 12.28 2.86
N ILE A 305 5.82 13.32 3.08
CA ILE A 305 5.54 13.86 4.41
C ILE A 305 4.24 13.30 4.94
N HIS A 306 4.30 12.36 5.87
CA HIS A 306 3.12 11.78 6.49
C HIS A 306 2.95 12.28 7.91
N ALA A 307 1.71 12.29 8.39
CA ALA A 307 1.41 12.58 9.78
C ALA A 307 0.56 11.48 10.42
N TYR A 308 0.81 11.27 11.71
CA TYR A 308 0.05 10.33 12.53
C TYR A 308 -0.10 10.87 13.94
N ARG A 309 -1.03 10.32 14.70
CA ARG A 309 -1.28 10.73 16.09
C ARG A 309 -0.22 10.15 17.02
N LYS A 310 0.22 10.96 17.99
CA LYS A 310 1.06 10.49 19.10
C LYS A 310 0.34 9.43 19.93
N GLY A 311 1.12 8.60 20.60
CA GLY A 311 0.63 7.43 21.34
C GLY A 311 0.63 6.15 20.52
N TRP A 312 1.12 6.19 19.28
CA TRP A 312 1.50 5.03 18.49
C TRP A 312 3.03 4.91 18.44
N THR A 313 3.56 3.69 18.52
CA THR A 313 4.98 3.37 18.34
C THR A 313 5.13 2.18 17.40
N GLY A 314 6.35 1.84 16.99
CA GLY A 314 6.62 0.75 16.04
C GLY A 314 6.42 1.13 14.57
N ILE A 315 6.56 2.42 14.24
CA ILE A 315 6.47 2.91 12.86
C ILE A 315 7.84 2.74 12.18
N VAL A 316 7.81 2.21 10.96
CA VAL A 316 8.99 1.87 10.16
C VAL A 316 8.91 2.64 8.83
N PRO A 317 9.42 3.89 8.79
CA PRO A 317 9.42 4.68 7.58
C PRO A 317 10.38 4.09 6.54
N MET A 318 9.94 4.01 5.28
CA MET A 318 10.75 3.48 4.18
C MET A 318 10.79 4.46 3.00
N VAL A 319 11.96 4.57 2.37
CA VAL A 319 12.12 5.33 1.13
C VAL A 319 11.19 4.77 0.05
N GLY A 320 10.52 5.65 -0.68
CA GLY A 320 9.53 5.32 -1.72
C GLY A 320 8.13 5.01 -1.19
N SER A 321 7.96 4.70 0.10
CA SER A 321 6.67 4.25 0.66
C SER A 321 6.16 5.09 1.85
N GLY A 322 7.01 5.87 2.50
CA GLY A 322 6.61 6.63 3.68
C GLY A 322 6.39 5.74 4.89
N ILE A 323 5.34 6.01 5.67
CA ILE A 323 5.05 5.28 6.92
C ILE A 323 4.10 4.10 6.72
N LEU A 324 3.30 4.05 5.66
CA LEU A 324 2.38 2.94 5.38
C LEU A 324 3.08 1.78 4.68
N THR A 325 3.96 1.11 5.42
CA THR A 325 4.71 -0.05 4.97
C THR A 325 4.19 -1.33 5.62
N GLY A 326 4.43 -2.49 5.00
CA GLY A 326 4.16 -3.78 5.64
C GLY A 326 4.86 -3.90 7.00
N TYR A 327 6.06 -3.33 7.13
CA TYR A 327 6.79 -3.28 8.40
C TYR A 327 6.09 -2.42 9.46
N THR A 328 5.59 -1.23 9.12
CA THR A 328 4.78 -0.45 10.05
C THR A 328 3.53 -1.22 10.46
N LEU A 329 2.82 -1.85 9.53
CA LEU A 329 1.60 -2.58 9.87
C LEU A 329 1.86 -3.82 10.74
N LEU A 330 3.03 -4.45 10.61
CA LEU A 330 3.47 -5.51 11.53
C LEU A 330 3.73 -4.98 12.94
N ASN A 331 4.38 -3.82 13.05
CA ASN A 331 4.97 -3.37 14.31
C ASN A 331 4.21 -2.28 15.03
N ILE A 332 3.29 -1.57 14.37
CA ILE A 332 2.58 -0.47 15.00
C ILE A 332 1.73 -0.96 16.17
N HIS A 333 1.80 -0.27 17.30
CA HIS A 333 1.01 -0.55 18.51
C HIS A 333 0.90 0.68 19.42
N PRO A 334 -0.10 0.73 20.32
CA PRO A 334 -0.22 1.84 21.27
C PRO A 334 0.98 1.90 22.22
N GLU A 335 1.44 3.10 22.54
CA GLU A 335 2.54 3.32 23.46
C GLU A 335 2.21 2.73 24.85
N GLY A 336 3.13 1.94 25.39
CA GLY A 336 2.93 1.23 26.67
C GLY A 336 2.08 -0.04 26.58
N GLN A 337 1.62 -0.45 25.39
CA GLN A 337 0.85 -1.67 25.17
C GLN A 337 1.38 -2.44 23.95
N GLU A 338 2.09 -3.54 24.21
CA GLU A 338 2.76 -4.32 23.15
C GLU A 338 1.79 -4.95 22.13
N PHE A 339 0.58 -5.32 22.55
CA PHE A 339 -0.43 -5.93 21.70
C PHE A 339 -1.79 -5.30 21.89
N GLY A 340 -2.52 -5.19 20.79
CA GLY A 340 -3.91 -4.79 20.74
C GLY A 340 -4.12 -3.39 20.18
N GLY A 341 -5.39 -2.99 20.12
CA GLY A 341 -5.79 -1.68 19.60
C GLY A 341 -6.32 -1.74 18.17
N THR A 342 -6.96 -0.65 17.77
CA THR A 342 -7.54 -0.47 16.43
C THR A 342 -6.88 0.74 15.78
N LEU A 343 -6.11 0.48 14.73
CA LEU A 343 -5.51 1.53 13.91
C LEU A 343 -6.52 2.01 12.88
N LYS A 344 -6.76 3.32 12.82
CA LYS A 344 -7.63 3.93 11.80
C LYS A 344 -6.79 4.73 10.82
N ILE A 345 -6.84 4.36 9.56
CA ILE A 345 -6.08 5.00 8.47
C ILE A 345 -7.07 5.75 7.58
N GLY A 346 -6.83 7.03 7.31
CA GLY A 346 -7.54 7.77 6.27
C GLY A 346 -7.07 7.31 4.89
N MET A 347 -8.00 7.08 3.96
CA MET A 347 -7.72 6.74 2.57
C MET A 347 -8.28 7.81 1.66
N LYS A 348 -7.42 8.50 0.91
CA LYS A 348 -7.88 9.61 0.07
C LYS A 348 -8.67 9.20 -1.19
N SER A 349 -8.70 7.89 -1.50
CA SER A 349 -9.42 7.30 -2.63
C SER A 349 -10.07 6.00 -2.20
N ASP A 350 -11.18 5.69 -2.85
CA ASP A 350 -11.86 4.41 -2.67
C ASP A 350 -11.13 3.27 -3.41
N ILE A 351 -11.44 2.03 -3.02
CA ILE A 351 -10.96 0.78 -3.60
C ILE A 351 -11.70 0.53 -4.92
N GLN A 352 -10.95 0.28 -5.99
CA GLN A 352 -11.50 -0.04 -7.31
C GLN A 352 -11.80 -1.53 -7.44
N THR A 353 -10.90 -2.39 -6.96
CA THR A 353 -11.05 -3.83 -6.97
C THR A 353 -10.28 -4.49 -5.81
N LEU A 354 -10.81 -5.59 -5.27
CA LEU A 354 -10.12 -6.46 -4.31
C LEU A 354 -9.65 -7.78 -4.96
N ASN A 355 -9.59 -7.82 -6.29
CA ASN A 355 -9.00 -8.94 -7.01
C ASN A 355 -7.49 -8.71 -7.17
N PRO A 356 -6.62 -9.50 -6.50
CA PRO A 356 -5.17 -9.29 -6.54
C PRO A 356 -4.53 -9.59 -7.91
N ILE A 357 -5.27 -10.18 -8.84
CA ILE A 357 -4.79 -10.48 -10.20
C ILE A 357 -4.97 -9.27 -11.13
N THR A 358 -6.02 -8.47 -10.92
CA THR A 358 -6.36 -7.30 -11.75
C THR A 358 -6.16 -5.96 -11.04
N ALA A 359 -5.85 -5.94 -9.74
CA ALA A 359 -5.60 -4.73 -8.99
C ALA A 359 -4.33 -4.00 -9.47
N GLU A 360 -4.50 -2.81 -10.03
CA GLU A 360 -3.42 -1.91 -10.43
C GLU A 360 -3.29 -0.68 -9.52
N TRP A 361 -4.33 -0.37 -8.74
CA TRP A 361 -4.41 0.88 -7.99
C TRP A 361 -3.68 0.82 -6.66
N TYR A 362 -3.03 1.92 -6.26
CA TYR A 362 -2.31 2.02 -4.98
C TYR A 362 -3.19 1.70 -3.77
N TRP A 363 -4.41 2.26 -3.75
CA TRP A 363 -5.37 2.08 -2.67
C TRP A 363 -5.92 0.65 -2.56
N ASP A 364 -6.02 -0.07 -3.67
CA ASP A 364 -6.37 -1.50 -3.65
C ASP A 364 -5.28 -2.27 -2.89
N TRP A 365 -4.01 -1.95 -3.15
CA TRP A 365 -2.85 -2.59 -2.53
C TRP A 365 -2.57 -2.18 -1.09
N LEU A 366 -3.07 -1.02 -0.64
CA LEU A 366 -3.09 -0.71 0.81
C LEU A 366 -3.93 -1.72 1.59
N VAL A 367 -4.97 -2.27 0.97
CA VAL A 367 -5.83 -3.29 1.57
C VAL A 367 -5.38 -4.70 1.22
N LEU A 368 -4.90 -4.97 0.01
CA LEU A 368 -4.45 -6.30 -0.42
C LEU A 368 -3.07 -6.68 0.11
N GLY A 369 -2.13 -5.73 0.19
CA GLY A 369 -0.75 -5.98 0.63
C GLY A 369 -0.65 -6.67 2.00
N PRO A 370 -1.41 -6.26 3.03
CA PRO A 370 -1.40 -6.91 4.33
C PRO A 370 -1.95 -8.36 4.36
N LEU A 371 -2.59 -8.80 3.28
CA LEU A 371 -3.26 -10.11 3.19
C LEU A 371 -2.37 -11.18 2.57
N TYR A 372 -1.36 -10.79 1.78
CA TYR A 372 -0.50 -11.71 1.04
C TYR A 372 0.98 -11.47 1.37
N ASP A 373 1.77 -12.54 1.41
CA ASP A 373 3.24 -12.45 1.49
C ASP A 373 3.88 -12.89 0.18
N SER A 374 5.14 -12.48 0.02
CA SER A 374 6.06 -12.85 -1.04
C SER A 374 7.23 -13.68 -0.49
N LEU A 375 8.00 -14.32 -1.39
CA LEU A 375 9.12 -15.19 -0.99
C LEU A 375 10.24 -14.39 -0.32
N ILE A 376 10.51 -13.19 -0.81
CA ILE A 376 11.48 -12.25 -0.25
C ILE A 376 10.80 -10.93 0.13
N ALA A 377 11.50 -10.14 0.93
CA ALA A 377 11.15 -8.76 1.26
C ALA A 377 12.39 -7.88 1.14
N ILE A 378 12.22 -6.57 1.14
CA ILE A 378 13.31 -5.60 1.02
C ILE A 378 13.55 -4.96 2.38
N ASN A 379 14.82 -4.95 2.84
CA ASN A 379 15.18 -4.24 4.05
C ASN A 379 14.79 -2.75 3.95
N PRO A 380 13.98 -2.22 4.89
CA PRO A 380 13.43 -0.86 4.77
C PRO A 380 14.48 0.26 4.88
N TYR A 381 15.70 -0.08 5.34
CA TYR A 381 16.79 0.86 5.54
C TYR A 381 17.97 0.66 4.58
N THR A 382 18.35 -0.60 4.33
CA THR A 382 19.51 -0.92 3.46
C THR A 382 19.10 -1.21 2.01
N LEU A 383 17.81 -1.48 1.77
CA LEU A 383 17.27 -1.96 0.49
C LEU A 383 17.82 -3.33 0.03
N GLU A 384 18.49 -4.06 0.91
CA GLU A 384 18.98 -5.41 0.63
C GLU A 384 17.85 -6.45 0.66
N ASP A 385 18.01 -7.51 -0.13
CA ASP A 385 17.08 -8.64 -0.18
C ASP A 385 17.08 -9.46 1.11
N LEU A 386 15.88 -9.77 1.60
CA LEU A 386 15.67 -10.55 2.80
C LEU A 386 14.82 -11.79 2.52
N PRO A 387 15.22 -12.97 3.02
CA PRO A 387 14.34 -14.13 2.98
C PRO A 387 13.10 -13.87 3.85
N TRP A 388 11.90 -14.03 3.28
CA TRP A 388 10.65 -13.67 3.94
C TRP A 388 9.79 -14.90 4.26
N MET A 389 9.14 -15.50 3.26
CA MET A 389 8.48 -16.81 3.40
C MET A 389 9.47 -17.99 3.33
N CYS A 390 10.71 -17.72 2.94
CA CYS A 390 11.80 -18.69 2.97
C CYS A 390 12.77 -18.43 4.13
N LYS A 391 13.53 -19.47 4.49
CA LYS A 391 14.69 -19.45 5.39
C LYS A 391 15.94 -18.95 4.66
N SER A 392 16.01 -19.27 3.37
CA SER A 392 17.13 -18.93 2.48
C SER A 392 16.67 -18.96 1.03
N PHE A 393 17.41 -18.24 0.20
CA PHE A 393 17.34 -18.38 -1.25
C PHE A 393 18.75 -18.37 -1.85
N THR A 394 18.91 -18.96 -3.03
CA THR A 394 20.14 -18.91 -3.82
C THR A 394 19.85 -18.62 -5.28
N THR A 395 20.77 -17.91 -5.92
CA THR A 395 20.77 -17.64 -7.36
C THR A 395 21.99 -18.33 -7.97
N GLU A 396 21.75 -19.25 -8.90
CA GLU A 396 22.80 -20.00 -9.60
C GLU A 396 22.57 -19.93 -11.11
N THR A 397 23.61 -20.15 -11.92
CA THR A 397 23.45 -20.31 -13.37
C THR A 397 23.07 -21.76 -13.73
N TRP A 398 22.24 -21.95 -14.75
CA TRP A 398 21.98 -23.24 -15.41
C TRP A 398 22.09 -23.10 -16.94
N GLU A 399 21.71 -24.15 -17.69
CA GLU A 399 21.95 -24.23 -19.14
C GLU A 399 21.41 -23.04 -19.94
N GLU A 400 20.22 -22.52 -19.61
CA GLU A 400 19.54 -21.47 -20.38
C GLU A 400 19.47 -20.11 -19.67
N GLY A 401 19.98 -19.99 -18.43
CA GLY A 401 19.89 -18.74 -17.66
C GLY A 401 20.12 -18.93 -16.16
N LEU A 402 19.21 -18.42 -15.33
CA LEU A 402 19.27 -18.49 -13.87
C LEU A 402 18.35 -19.56 -13.27
N LYS A 403 18.82 -20.16 -12.18
CA LYS A 403 18.10 -21.10 -11.33
C LYS A 403 18.02 -20.49 -9.94
N LEU A 404 16.80 -20.15 -9.51
CA LEU A 404 16.51 -19.63 -8.18
C LEU A 404 16.01 -20.77 -7.29
N THR A 405 16.62 -20.95 -6.12
CA THR A 405 16.18 -21.95 -5.13
C THR A 405 15.69 -21.24 -3.88
N PHE A 406 14.53 -21.63 -3.36
CA PHE A 406 13.94 -21.09 -2.14
C PHE A 406 13.64 -22.23 -1.14
N ASP A 407 14.15 -22.12 0.08
CA ASP A 407 13.88 -23.05 1.17
C ASP A 407 12.77 -22.48 2.07
N LEU A 408 11.52 -22.88 1.86
CA LEU A 408 10.35 -22.33 2.56
C LEU A 408 10.34 -22.68 4.06
N TYR A 409 9.70 -21.83 4.86
CA TYR A 409 9.28 -22.21 6.22
C TYR A 409 8.18 -23.29 6.16
N GLU A 410 8.19 -24.19 7.15
CA GLU A 410 7.27 -25.35 7.20
C GLU A 410 6.00 -25.06 8.00
N ASN A 411 5.96 -23.93 8.71
CA ASN A 411 4.87 -23.53 9.62
C ASN A 411 3.96 -22.44 9.03
N ILE A 412 4.11 -22.08 7.75
CA ILE A 412 3.26 -21.09 7.10
C ILE A 412 1.89 -21.71 6.82
N THR A 413 0.83 -20.96 7.13
CA THR A 413 -0.54 -21.34 6.83
C THR A 413 -1.27 -20.21 6.13
N TRP A 414 -2.22 -20.57 5.26
CA TRP A 414 -3.22 -19.67 4.72
C TRP A 414 -4.18 -19.19 5.81
N HIS A 415 -4.92 -18.10 5.57
CA HIS A 415 -5.92 -17.58 6.52
C HIS A 415 -7.03 -18.58 6.87
N ASP A 416 -7.26 -19.61 6.04
CA ASP A 416 -8.19 -20.71 6.31
C ASP A 416 -7.56 -21.86 7.13
N GLY A 417 -6.26 -21.80 7.41
CA GLY A 417 -5.49 -22.76 8.18
C GLY A 417 -4.83 -23.87 7.35
N ARG A 418 -5.04 -23.92 6.02
CA ARG A 418 -4.31 -24.89 5.18
C ARG A 418 -2.81 -24.57 5.17
N PRO A 419 -1.92 -25.58 5.23
CA PRO A 419 -0.49 -25.34 5.06
C PRO A 419 -0.19 -24.71 3.70
N LEU A 420 0.72 -23.74 3.67
CA LEU A 420 1.29 -23.20 2.45
C LEU A 420 2.53 -24.03 2.08
N THR A 421 2.59 -24.50 0.83
CA THR A 421 3.69 -25.35 0.36
C THR A 421 4.26 -24.88 -0.98
N GLY A 422 5.33 -25.53 -1.44
CA GLY A 422 5.90 -25.29 -2.76
C GLY A 422 4.92 -25.54 -3.92
N GLU A 423 3.85 -26.32 -3.71
CA GLU A 423 2.78 -26.49 -4.71
C GLU A 423 2.03 -25.18 -4.97
N ASP A 424 1.85 -24.33 -3.96
CA ASP A 424 1.19 -23.02 -4.12
C ASP A 424 2.09 -22.03 -4.87
N VAL A 425 3.39 -22.05 -4.57
CA VAL A 425 4.38 -21.22 -5.27
C VAL A 425 4.47 -21.63 -6.74
N LYS A 426 4.60 -22.93 -7.00
CA LYS A 426 4.63 -23.48 -8.36
C LYS A 426 3.35 -23.15 -9.14
N PHE A 427 2.19 -23.35 -8.52
CA PHE A 427 0.91 -23.00 -9.11
C PHE A 427 0.88 -21.51 -9.47
N THR A 428 1.18 -20.63 -8.50
CA THR A 428 1.16 -19.18 -8.69
C THR A 428 1.98 -18.75 -9.90
N LEU A 429 3.26 -19.15 -9.96
CA LEU A 429 4.16 -18.70 -11.02
C LEU A 429 3.73 -19.18 -12.41
N LEU A 430 3.34 -20.46 -12.53
CA LEU A 430 2.94 -21.04 -13.82
C LEU A 430 1.55 -20.56 -14.26
N TRP A 431 0.62 -20.39 -13.32
CA TRP A 431 -0.73 -19.93 -13.61
C TRP A 431 -0.76 -18.46 -14.04
N LEU A 432 0.00 -17.58 -13.37
CA LEU A 432 0.13 -16.17 -13.78
C LEU A 432 0.72 -16.04 -15.20
N GLN A 433 1.62 -16.95 -15.57
CA GLN A 433 2.17 -17.02 -16.92
C GLN A 433 1.13 -17.52 -17.93
N GLU A 434 0.37 -18.56 -17.59
CA GLU A 434 -0.68 -19.15 -18.43
C GLU A 434 -1.79 -18.15 -18.76
N ILE A 435 -2.26 -17.39 -17.76
CA ILE A 435 -3.35 -16.43 -17.94
C ILE A 435 -2.89 -15.06 -18.47
N GLU A 436 -1.58 -14.89 -18.67
CA GLU A 436 -0.96 -13.61 -19.05
C GLU A 436 -1.40 -12.44 -18.15
N ALA A 437 -1.40 -12.67 -16.82
CA ALA A 437 -1.91 -11.70 -15.86
C ALA A 437 -1.22 -10.32 -16.04
N PRO A 438 -1.96 -9.23 -16.35
CA PRO A 438 -1.36 -7.98 -16.81
C PRO A 438 -0.27 -7.40 -15.90
N ARG A 439 -0.47 -7.49 -14.57
CA ARG A 439 0.48 -7.00 -13.56
C ARG A 439 1.75 -7.84 -13.43
N TYR A 440 1.67 -9.15 -13.69
CA TYR A 440 2.72 -10.11 -13.32
C TYR A 440 3.40 -10.75 -14.52
N ILE A 441 2.83 -10.65 -15.72
CA ILE A 441 3.33 -11.35 -16.91
C ILE A 441 4.79 -11.04 -17.20
N ASP A 442 5.23 -9.79 -17.05
CA ASP A 442 6.63 -9.43 -17.29
C ASP A 442 7.59 -10.05 -16.25
N TYR A 443 7.11 -10.41 -15.06
CA TYR A 443 7.91 -11.07 -14.03
C TYR A 443 8.04 -12.58 -14.25
N VAL A 444 6.99 -13.22 -14.78
CA VAL A 444 6.95 -14.68 -14.97
C VAL A 444 7.24 -15.12 -16.41
N ARG A 445 7.36 -14.20 -17.39
CA ARG A 445 7.58 -14.53 -18.81
C ARG A 445 8.80 -15.42 -19.03
N ASN A 446 9.85 -15.22 -18.25
CA ASN A 446 11.11 -15.97 -18.36
C ASN A 446 11.11 -17.30 -17.60
N VAL A 447 10.01 -17.69 -16.94
CA VAL A 447 9.89 -18.99 -16.24
C VAL A 447 9.80 -20.12 -17.26
N VAL A 448 10.79 -21.01 -17.23
CA VAL A 448 10.85 -22.22 -18.07
C VAL A 448 10.15 -23.39 -17.37
N LYS A 449 10.46 -23.59 -16.09
CA LYS A 449 9.82 -24.63 -15.26
C LYS A 449 10.02 -24.36 -13.77
N VAL A 450 9.17 -25.00 -12.96
CA VAL A 450 9.29 -25.02 -11.50
C VAL A 450 9.30 -26.46 -11.00
N GLU A 451 10.38 -26.83 -10.30
CA GLU A 451 10.59 -28.14 -9.69
C GLU A 451 10.51 -28.03 -8.16
N LEU A 452 10.13 -29.13 -7.52
CA LEU A 452 10.01 -29.22 -6.06
C LEU A 452 10.91 -30.36 -5.55
N GLU A 453 11.75 -30.05 -4.56
CA GLU A 453 12.52 -31.04 -3.80
C GLU A 453 11.83 -31.26 -2.45
N GLY A 454 10.73 -32.03 -2.46
CA GLY A 454 9.83 -32.13 -1.32
C GLY A 454 8.88 -30.93 -1.21
N ALA A 455 8.13 -30.83 -0.11
CA ALA A 455 7.04 -29.85 0.00
C ALA A 455 7.49 -28.40 0.20
N TYR A 456 8.74 -28.16 0.60
CA TYR A 456 9.21 -26.86 1.09
C TYR A 456 10.49 -26.37 0.42
N LYS A 457 10.90 -26.97 -0.70
CA LYS A 457 12.04 -26.49 -1.48
C LYS A 457 11.61 -26.30 -2.92
N VAL A 458 11.59 -25.04 -3.36
CA VAL A 458 11.13 -24.62 -4.69
C VAL A 458 12.33 -24.23 -5.53
N ILE A 459 12.41 -24.76 -6.75
CA ILE A 459 13.46 -24.46 -7.72
C ILE A 459 12.82 -23.90 -8.98
N VAL A 460 13.09 -22.63 -9.28
CA VAL A 460 12.57 -21.92 -10.45
C VAL A 460 13.68 -21.79 -11.48
N TYR A 461 13.43 -22.26 -12.69
CA TYR A 461 14.35 -22.20 -13.81
C TYR A 461 13.93 -21.11 -14.78
N LEU A 462 14.84 -20.20 -15.08
CA LEU A 462 14.60 -19.01 -15.89
C LEU A 462 15.52 -18.95 -17.10
N ASN A 463 15.03 -18.52 -18.26
CA ASN A 463 15.83 -18.33 -19.48
C ASN A 463 16.42 -16.91 -19.61
N THR A 464 16.79 -16.31 -18.48
CA THR A 464 17.40 -14.97 -18.40
C THR A 464 18.60 -15.00 -17.45
N SER A 465 19.58 -14.14 -17.70
CA SER A 465 20.71 -13.86 -16.80
C SER A 465 20.51 -12.64 -15.92
N SER A 466 19.35 -11.97 -16.00
CA SER A 466 19.11 -10.69 -15.33
C SER A 466 19.30 -10.75 -13.81
N TYR A 467 20.04 -9.79 -13.27
CA TYR A 467 20.15 -9.54 -11.83
C TYR A 467 18.77 -9.38 -11.16
N PHE A 468 17.82 -8.71 -11.82
CA PHE A 468 16.48 -8.45 -11.30
C PHE A 468 15.57 -9.69 -11.23
N ALA A 469 16.00 -10.81 -11.81
CA ALA A 469 15.22 -12.05 -11.82
C ALA A 469 14.80 -12.53 -10.43
N LEU A 470 15.65 -12.30 -9.41
CA LEU A 470 15.30 -12.61 -8.03
C LEU A 470 14.09 -11.80 -7.55
N HIS A 471 14.04 -10.49 -7.83
CA HIS A 471 12.93 -9.63 -7.41
C HIS A 471 11.65 -9.93 -8.21
N TRP A 472 11.77 -10.19 -9.51
CA TRP A 472 10.64 -10.59 -10.34
C TRP A 472 9.93 -11.82 -9.78
N ILE A 473 10.67 -12.86 -9.41
CA ILE A 473 10.07 -14.10 -8.88
C ILE A 473 9.75 -13.99 -7.39
N GLY A 474 10.71 -13.47 -6.62
CA GLY A 474 10.65 -13.45 -5.17
C GLY A 474 9.69 -12.41 -4.60
N GLY A 475 9.42 -11.33 -5.34
CA GLY A 475 8.51 -10.24 -4.94
C GLY A 475 7.04 -10.47 -5.32
N ILE A 476 6.71 -11.55 -6.03
CA ILE A 476 5.31 -11.89 -6.35
C ILE A 476 4.59 -12.35 -5.07
N PRO A 477 3.40 -11.78 -4.77
CA PRO A 477 2.52 -12.34 -3.74
C PRO A 477 2.09 -13.76 -4.10
N ILE A 478 2.23 -14.70 -3.16
CA ILE A 478 1.86 -16.10 -3.41
C ILE A 478 0.34 -16.27 -3.24
N PHE A 479 -0.29 -16.96 -4.19
CA PHE A 479 -1.74 -17.19 -4.20
C PHE A 479 -2.11 -18.63 -3.80
N PRO A 480 -3.19 -18.83 -3.04
CA PRO A 480 -3.63 -20.15 -2.60
C PRO A 480 -4.14 -20.99 -3.78
N LYS A 481 -3.42 -22.06 -4.13
CA LYS A 481 -3.78 -22.94 -5.25
C LYS A 481 -5.22 -23.45 -5.12
N HIS A 482 -5.62 -23.86 -3.92
CA HIS A 482 -6.94 -24.44 -3.65
C HIS A 482 -8.11 -23.46 -3.82
N ILE A 483 -7.85 -22.16 -3.90
CA ILE A 483 -8.87 -21.16 -4.22
C ILE A 483 -8.87 -20.90 -5.73
N TRP A 484 -7.71 -20.61 -6.30
CA TRP A 484 -7.59 -20.06 -7.65
C TRP A 484 -7.60 -21.09 -8.76
N GLU A 485 -7.21 -22.36 -8.51
CA GLU A 485 -7.13 -23.39 -9.55
C GLU A 485 -8.47 -23.68 -10.25
N ASN A 486 -9.58 -23.38 -9.57
CA ASN A 486 -10.94 -23.59 -10.09
C ASN A 486 -11.63 -22.30 -10.56
N VAL A 487 -10.96 -21.14 -10.48
CA VAL A 487 -11.52 -19.85 -10.92
C VAL A 487 -11.28 -19.70 -12.43
N GLN A 488 -12.34 -19.90 -13.21
CA GLN A 488 -12.27 -19.80 -14.67
C GLN A 488 -12.27 -18.35 -15.15
N ASP A 489 -13.19 -17.53 -14.62
CA ASP A 489 -13.29 -16.09 -14.94
C ASP A 489 -12.53 -15.29 -13.89
N TRP A 490 -11.20 -15.44 -13.90
CA TRP A 490 -10.32 -14.78 -12.93
C TRP A 490 -10.31 -13.26 -13.10
N GLU A 491 -10.59 -12.73 -14.29
CA GLU A 491 -10.60 -11.30 -14.59
C GLU A 491 -11.71 -10.57 -13.81
N HIS A 492 -12.90 -11.17 -13.75
CA HIS A 492 -14.09 -10.58 -13.11
C HIS A 492 -14.39 -11.18 -11.74
N PHE A 493 -13.52 -12.04 -11.22
CA PHE A 493 -13.72 -12.66 -9.92
C PHE A 493 -13.64 -11.62 -8.79
N GLU A 494 -14.63 -11.62 -7.91
CA GLU A 494 -14.74 -10.71 -6.75
C GLU A 494 -14.54 -11.52 -5.46
N PRO A 495 -13.27 -11.85 -5.08
CA PRO A 495 -12.97 -12.80 -4.02
C PRO A 495 -13.59 -12.43 -2.66
N GLU A 496 -13.73 -11.13 -2.37
CA GLU A 496 -14.32 -10.63 -1.14
C GLU A 496 -15.81 -11.01 -0.99
N LYS A 497 -16.55 -11.12 -2.10
CA LYS A 497 -17.98 -11.49 -2.08
C LYS A 497 -18.20 -12.99 -1.89
N HIS A 498 -17.16 -13.78 -2.12
CA HIS A 498 -17.21 -15.24 -2.05
C HIS A 498 -16.50 -15.81 -0.80
N GLY A 499 -16.00 -14.93 0.09
CA GLY A 499 -15.17 -15.37 1.22
C GLY A 499 -13.85 -16.02 0.77
N ALA A 500 -13.42 -15.72 -0.46
CA ALA A 500 -12.27 -16.28 -1.14
C ALA A 500 -11.04 -15.35 -1.09
N LEU A 501 -11.15 -14.19 -0.43
CA LEU A 501 -10.05 -13.28 -0.19
C LEU A 501 -9.15 -13.82 0.95
N ILE A 502 -8.52 -14.95 0.66
CA ILE A 502 -7.64 -15.73 1.54
C ILE A 502 -6.20 -15.50 1.10
N GLY A 503 -5.33 -15.14 2.03
CA GLY A 503 -3.89 -15.02 1.79
C GLY A 503 -3.07 -15.57 2.97
N SER A 504 -1.77 -15.33 2.96
CA SER A 504 -0.81 -15.80 3.98
C SER A 504 -0.46 -14.72 5.02
N GLY A 505 -0.88 -13.49 4.76
CA GLY A 505 -0.41 -12.27 5.40
C GLY A 505 -0.78 -12.12 6.87
N ALA A 506 -0.20 -11.07 7.45
CA ALA A 506 -0.38 -10.66 8.83
C ALA A 506 -1.81 -10.21 9.16
N PHE A 507 -2.63 -9.88 8.16
CA PHE A 507 -4.01 -9.45 8.36
C PHE A 507 -4.98 -10.23 7.47
N ILE A 508 -6.20 -10.41 7.97
CA ILE A 508 -7.31 -11.12 7.35
C ILE A 508 -8.38 -10.10 6.97
N PHE A 509 -8.90 -10.20 5.75
CA PHE A 509 -10.03 -9.38 5.32
C PHE A 509 -11.28 -9.66 6.16
N LYS A 510 -11.98 -8.60 6.56
CA LYS A 510 -13.25 -8.73 7.31
C LYS A 510 -14.46 -8.20 6.55
N GLU A 511 -14.42 -6.94 6.14
CA GLU A 511 -15.51 -6.32 5.40
C GLU A 511 -15.04 -5.08 4.65
N TYR A 512 -15.78 -4.74 3.60
CA TYR A 512 -15.62 -3.49 2.85
C TYR A 512 -17.00 -2.90 2.59
N ARG A 513 -17.15 -1.61 2.87
CA ARG A 513 -18.31 -0.80 2.54
C ARG A 513 -17.87 0.31 1.57
N PRO A 514 -18.26 0.21 0.29
CA PRO A 514 -17.88 1.19 -0.72
C PRO A 514 -18.17 2.62 -0.30
N GLY A 515 -17.21 3.51 -0.48
CA GLY A 515 -17.27 4.93 -0.12
C GLY A 515 -17.21 5.23 1.37
N GLU A 516 -17.20 4.22 2.25
CA GLU A 516 -17.17 4.41 3.70
C GLU A 516 -15.87 3.89 4.33
N TYR A 517 -15.63 2.57 4.30
CA TYR A 517 -14.48 1.97 4.97
C TYR A 517 -14.17 0.53 4.53
N ALA A 518 -12.94 0.07 4.78
CA ALA A 518 -12.53 -1.34 4.76
C ALA A 518 -11.93 -1.76 6.11
N VAL A 519 -12.12 -3.02 6.50
CA VAL A 519 -11.69 -3.56 7.80
C VAL A 519 -10.84 -4.81 7.61
N LEU A 520 -9.70 -4.81 8.29
CA LEU A 520 -8.83 -5.98 8.44
C LEU A 520 -8.69 -6.37 9.91
N LEU A 521 -8.54 -7.66 10.16
CA LEU A 521 -8.28 -8.22 11.49
C LEU A 521 -6.90 -8.86 11.52
N ALA A 522 -6.18 -8.75 12.63
CA ALA A 522 -4.88 -9.38 12.74
C ALA A 522 -4.97 -10.93 12.66
N ASN A 523 -4.03 -11.54 11.95
CA ASN A 523 -3.89 -12.98 11.84
C ASN A 523 -3.03 -13.50 13.00
N THR A 524 -3.65 -14.03 14.06
CA THR A 524 -2.90 -14.58 15.21
C THR A 524 -2.19 -15.91 14.91
N ARG A 525 -2.37 -16.48 13.71
CA ARG A 525 -1.64 -17.66 13.22
C ARG A 525 -0.52 -17.30 12.26
N TYR A 526 -0.25 -16.01 12.08
CA TYR A 526 0.83 -15.56 11.20
C TYR A 526 2.16 -16.17 11.66
N PHE A 527 2.95 -16.65 10.71
CA PHE A 527 4.18 -17.41 11.01
C PHE A 527 5.28 -16.56 11.68
N ARG A 528 5.14 -15.22 11.64
CA ARG A 528 6.00 -14.24 12.33
C ARG A 528 5.26 -13.51 13.46
N VAL A 529 4.19 -14.11 14.01
CA VAL A 529 3.51 -13.56 15.18
C VAL A 529 4.47 -13.51 16.38
N PRO A 530 4.57 -12.38 17.11
CA PRO A 530 5.44 -12.32 18.28
C PRO A 530 4.98 -13.30 19.37
N GLU A 531 5.94 -13.88 20.08
CA GLU A 531 5.63 -14.72 21.24
C GLU A 531 4.83 -13.94 22.29
N GLY A 532 3.88 -14.62 22.94
CA GLY A 532 3.05 -14.00 23.98
C GLY A 532 1.90 -13.13 23.47
N ARG A 533 1.74 -12.93 22.15
CA ARG A 533 0.55 -12.26 21.60
C ARG A 533 -0.72 -12.97 22.08
N PRO A 534 -1.64 -12.26 22.77
CA PRO A 534 -2.92 -12.84 23.15
C PRO A 534 -3.74 -13.26 21.92
N PRO A 535 -4.60 -14.28 22.07
CA PRO A 535 -5.63 -14.54 21.08
C PRO A 535 -6.45 -13.31 20.73
N ILE A 536 -6.83 -13.17 19.46
CA ILE A 536 -7.90 -12.25 19.08
C ILE A 536 -9.19 -13.05 19.07
N PRO A 537 -10.13 -12.77 19.97
CA PRO A 537 -11.37 -13.50 20.01
C PRO A 537 -12.25 -13.16 18.80
N THR A 538 -12.71 -14.17 18.08
CA THR A 538 -13.63 -14.00 16.94
C THR A 538 -15.07 -13.77 17.38
N THR A 539 -15.42 -14.24 18.57
CA THR A 539 -16.76 -14.13 19.18
C THR A 539 -16.64 -13.72 20.64
N THR A 540 -17.55 -12.88 21.11
CA THR A 540 -17.69 -12.56 22.55
C THR A 540 -18.96 -13.17 23.12
N ILE A 541 -18.82 -13.90 24.22
CA ILE A 541 -19.88 -14.57 24.95
C ILE A 541 -19.89 -14.03 26.36
N ARG A 542 -21.04 -13.52 26.82
CA ARG A 542 -21.20 -12.98 28.17
C ARG A 542 -22.07 -13.90 29.01
N CYS A 543 -21.62 -14.22 30.22
CA CYS A 543 -22.34 -15.06 31.18
C CYS A 543 -22.32 -14.44 32.59
N PRO A 544 -23.46 -14.29 33.28
CA PRO A 544 -23.47 -13.88 34.67
C PRO A 544 -22.71 -14.88 35.56
N LYS A 545 -22.01 -14.37 36.58
CA LYS A 545 -21.40 -15.21 37.62
C LYS A 545 -22.47 -16.06 38.30
N GLY A 546 -22.27 -17.38 38.31
CA GLY A 546 -23.17 -18.38 38.88
C GLY A 546 -24.12 -19.05 37.86
N GLU A 547 -24.19 -18.56 36.62
CA GLU A 547 -25.09 -19.09 35.59
C GLU A 547 -24.39 -20.00 34.56
N SER A 548 -25.21 -20.70 33.77
CA SER A 548 -24.77 -21.48 32.60
C SER A 548 -24.99 -20.72 31.31
N LYS A 549 -24.08 -20.88 30.35
CA LYS A 549 -24.25 -20.39 28.98
C LYS A 549 -23.88 -21.46 27.96
N ASP A 550 -24.76 -21.67 26.99
CA ASP A 550 -24.46 -22.48 25.82
C ASP A 550 -23.59 -21.68 24.84
N VAL A 551 -22.49 -22.28 24.45
CA VAL A 551 -21.55 -21.80 23.43
C VAL A 551 -21.79 -22.63 22.19
N THR A 552 -22.19 -21.98 21.10
CA THR A 552 -22.45 -22.62 19.81
C THR A 552 -21.30 -22.36 18.86
N ILE A 553 -20.82 -23.41 18.20
CA ILE A 553 -19.67 -23.40 17.28
C ILE A 553 -20.18 -23.92 15.93
N GLU A 554 -20.00 -23.11 14.91
CA GLU A 554 -20.38 -23.47 13.54
C GLU A 554 -19.19 -24.07 12.82
N VAL A 555 -19.38 -25.22 12.19
CA VAL A 555 -18.33 -25.89 11.42
C VAL A 555 -18.83 -26.06 10.00
N THR A 556 -18.20 -25.36 9.06
CA THR A 556 -18.56 -25.37 7.64
C THR A 556 -17.33 -25.59 6.77
N HIS A 557 -17.52 -26.26 5.63
CA HIS A 557 -16.54 -26.43 4.56
C HIS A 557 -17.22 -26.14 3.23
N GLU A 558 -16.68 -25.22 2.42
CA GLU A 558 -17.25 -24.82 1.12
C GLU A 558 -18.75 -24.50 1.21
N ALA A 559 -19.15 -23.71 2.22
CA ALA A 559 -20.54 -23.35 2.53
C ALA A 559 -21.49 -24.49 2.94
N HIS A 560 -20.96 -25.70 3.20
CA HIS A 560 -21.72 -26.83 3.74
C HIS A 560 -21.39 -27.11 5.21
N THR A 561 -22.40 -27.43 6.03
CA THR A 561 -22.19 -27.83 7.44
C THR A 561 -21.47 -29.17 7.52
N VAL A 562 -20.46 -29.23 8.38
CA VAL A 562 -19.68 -30.46 8.64
C VAL A 562 -20.18 -31.10 9.93
N GLU A 563 -20.80 -32.26 9.82
CA GLU A 563 -21.42 -32.97 10.98
C GLU A 563 -20.49 -33.98 11.65
N ASN A 564 -19.37 -34.34 11.00
CA ASN A 564 -18.40 -35.33 11.46
C ASN A 564 -17.15 -34.70 12.12
N ALA A 565 -17.21 -33.42 12.49
CA ALA A 565 -16.11 -32.75 13.17
C ALA A 565 -15.97 -33.18 14.64
N SER A 566 -14.73 -33.28 15.08
CA SER A 566 -14.31 -33.35 16.48
C SER A 566 -13.98 -31.93 16.95
N VAL A 567 -14.79 -31.40 17.87
CA VAL A 567 -14.64 -30.02 18.36
C VAL A 567 -14.22 -30.04 19.83
N ALA A 568 -12.94 -29.84 20.09
CA ALA A 568 -12.38 -29.67 21.43
C ALA A 568 -12.46 -28.20 21.84
N VAL A 569 -12.87 -27.91 23.07
CA VAL A 569 -12.94 -26.56 23.63
C VAL A 569 -12.20 -26.52 24.96
N VAL A 570 -11.18 -25.68 25.05
CA VAL A 570 -10.35 -25.50 26.24
C VAL A 570 -10.61 -24.11 26.82
N LEU A 571 -11.28 -24.06 27.96
CA LEU A 571 -11.47 -22.84 28.74
C LEU A 571 -10.18 -22.53 29.51
N ARG A 572 -9.64 -21.33 29.29
CA ARG A 572 -8.46 -20.80 29.97
C ARG A 572 -8.75 -19.46 30.63
N SER A 573 -8.05 -19.16 31.72
CA SER A 573 -8.01 -17.81 32.29
C SER A 573 -7.22 -16.85 31.40
N GLU A 574 -7.33 -15.55 31.68
CA GLU A 574 -6.59 -14.48 31.00
C GLU A 574 -5.07 -14.69 30.99
N ASN A 575 -4.50 -15.28 32.05
CA ASN A 575 -3.07 -15.61 32.12
C ASN A 575 -2.68 -16.94 31.43
N GLY A 576 -3.59 -17.55 30.66
CA GLY A 576 -3.33 -18.77 29.88
C GLY A 576 -3.42 -20.08 30.65
N THR A 577 -3.81 -20.08 31.93
CA THR A 577 -3.98 -21.32 32.70
C THR A 577 -5.23 -22.08 32.24
N THR A 578 -5.09 -23.36 31.89
CA THR A 578 -6.24 -24.22 31.57
C THR A 578 -7.11 -24.45 32.79
N ILE A 579 -8.38 -24.09 32.68
CA ILE A 579 -9.41 -24.29 33.72
C ILE A 579 -10.19 -25.58 33.45
N ARG A 580 -10.63 -25.78 32.20
CA ARG A 580 -11.45 -26.93 31.83
C ARG A 580 -11.35 -27.25 30.35
N GLU A 581 -11.45 -28.52 30.02
CA GLU A 581 -11.56 -29.01 28.64
C GLU A 581 -12.94 -29.64 28.42
N TYR A 582 -13.47 -29.45 27.22
CA TYR A 582 -14.76 -29.94 26.77
C TYR A 582 -14.65 -30.54 25.37
N MET A 583 -15.56 -31.45 25.06
CA MET A 583 -15.85 -31.86 23.69
C MET A 583 -17.26 -31.36 23.34
N ALA A 584 -17.37 -30.48 22.36
CA ALA A 584 -18.66 -29.97 21.94
C ALA A 584 -19.44 -31.04 21.19
N THR A 585 -20.76 -31.05 21.35
CA THR A 585 -21.65 -32.07 20.76
C THR A 585 -22.45 -31.46 19.61
N TYR A 586 -22.52 -32.15 18.47
CA TYR A 586 -23.31 -31.68 17.33
C TYR A 586 -24.81 -31.68 17.67
N ASN A 587 -25.46 -30.54 17.46
CA ASN A 587 -26.90 -30.34 17.60
C ASN A 587 -27.53 -30.19 16.20
N ALA A 588 -28.17 -31.27 15.74
CA ALA A 588 -28.77 -31.33 14.41
C ALA A 588 -29.91 -30.33 14.17
N THR A 589 -30.57 -29.83 15.22
CA THR A 589 -31.61 -28.79 15.07
C THR A 589 -31.02 -27.41 14.80
N LEU A 590 -29.83 -27.14 15.36
CA LEU A 590 -29.13 -25.87 15.18
C LEU A 590 -28.13 -25.92 14.01
N GLY A 591 -27.75 -27.10 13.54
CA GLY A 591 -26.65 -27.28 12.58
C GLY A 591 -25.29 -26.87 13.16
N LYS A 592 -25.12 -26.95 14.49
CA LYS A 592 -23.96 -26.40 15.22
C LYS A 592 -23.50 -27.33 16.34
N TYR A 593 -22.22 -27.25 16.69
CA TYR A 593 -21.67 -27.88 17.87
C TYR A 593 -21.94 -27.02 19.11
N VAL A 594 -22.29 -27.66 20.23
CA VAL A 594 -22.66 -26.93 21.46
C VAL A 594 -21.86 -27.45 22.65
N VAL A 595 -21.41 -26.52 23.49
CA VAL A 595 -20.89 -26.80 24.84
C VAL A 595 -21.54 -25.87 25.85
N THR A 596 -21.96 -26.39 27.00
CA THR A 596 -22.52 -25.58 28.09
C THR A 596 -21.46 -25.28 29.14
N ILE A 597 -21.23 -24.01 29.43
CA ILE A 597 -20.28 -23.55 30.43
C ILE A 597 -21.04 -23.01 31.64
N ASN A 598 -20.89 -23.67 32.80
CA ASN A 598 -21.47 -23.23 34.06
C ASN A 598 -20.42 -22.50 34.92
N THR A 599 -20.55 -21.19 35.05
CA THR A 599 -19.58 -20.34 35.75
C THR A 599 -19.53 -20.61 37.24
N GLY A 600 -20.66 -20.96 37.87
CA GLY A 600 -20.73 -21.28 39.29
C GLY A 600 -20.05 -22.60 39.66
N ALA A 601 -20.30 -23.65 38.87
CA ALA A 601 -19.72 -24.98 39.07
C ALA A 601 -18.20 -25.00 38.84
N LEU A 602 -17.71 -24.11 37.97
CA LEU A 602 -16.28 -23.93 37.70
C LEU A 602 -15.60 -22.95 38.67
N GLY A 603 -16.35 -22.27 39.53
CA GLY A 603 -15.82 -21.27 40.44
C GLY A 603 -15.21 -20.05 39.72
N LEU A 604 -15.74 -19.67 38.57
CA LEU A 604 -15.24 -18.51 37.82
C LEU A 604 -15.62 -17.21 38.54
N ASP A 605 -14.65 -16.31 38.65
CA ASP A 605 -14.85 -14.95 39.15
C ASP A 605 -15.22 -14.00 38.02
N VAL A 606 -15.61 -12.77 38.38
CA VAL A 606 -15.86 -11.72 37.39
C VAL A 606 -14.55 -11.39 36.69
N GLY A 607 -14.53 -11.46 35.37
CA GLY A 607 -13.31 -11.27 34.59
C GLY A 607 -13.40 -11.91 33.21
N THR A 608 -12.25 -11.90 32.53
CA THR A 608 -12.08 -12.34 31.15
C THR A 608 -11.49 -13.74 31.09
N TYR A 609 -12.09 -14.58 30.25
CA TYR A 609 -11.64 -15.94 29.96
C TYR A 609 -11.63 -16.18 28.45
N TYR A 610 -10.88 -17.20 28.02
CA TYR A 610 -10.76 -17.57 26.61
C TYR A 610 -11.17 -19.01 26.39
N LEU A 611 -11.94 -19.26 25.33
CA LEU A 611 -12.28 -20.60 24.85
C LEU A 611 -11.43 -20.88 23.62
N TYR A 612 -10.41 -21.71 23.76
CA TYR A 612 -9.61 -22.19 22.64
C TYR A 612 -10.33 -23.39 22.03
N ILE A 613 -10.76 -23.23 20.79
CA ILE A 613 -11.56 -24.21 20.06
C ILE A 613 -10.65 -24.85 19.02
N THR A 614 -10.51 -26.17 19.05
CA THR A 614 -9.83 -26.95 18.02
C THR A 614 -10.86 -27.84 17.35
N ILE A 615 -11.08 -27.60 16.06
CA ILE A 615 -12.01 -28.33 15.20
C ILE A 615 -11.16 -29.21 14.29
N THR A 616 -11.37 -30.52 14.35
CA THR A 616 -10.74 -31.47 13.43
C THR A 616 -11.81 -32.23 12.67
N TYR A 617 -11.74 -32.25 11.35
CA TYR A 617 -12.67 -33.02 10.52
C TYR A 617 -11.98 -33.55 9.27
N THR A 618 -12.59 -34.54 8.63
CA THR A 618 -12.05 -35.15 7.41
C THR A 618 -13.05 -35.03 6.27
N ILE A 619 -12.53 -34.71 5.08
CA ILE A 619 -13.26 -34.77 3.80
C ILE A 619 -12.37 -35.51 2.81
N GLY A 620 -12.82 -36.67 2.35
CA GLY A 620 -11.95 -37.61 1.61
C GLY A 620 -10.79 -38.07 2.48
N ASP A 621 -9.58 -38.04 1.92
CA ASP A 621 -8.33 -38.40 2.64
C ASP A 621 -7.68 -37.20 3.36
N ASN A 622 -8.25 -35.99 3.20
CA ASN A 622 -7.69 -34.77 3.78
C ASN A 622 -8.25 -34.51 5.17
N THR A 623 -7.35 -34.24 6.13
CA THR A 623 -7.70 -33.82 7.49
C THR A 623 -7.54 -32.32 7.62
N TYR A 624 -8.57 -31.66 8.12
CA TYR A 624 -8.60 -30.22 8.36
C TYR A 624 -8.54 -29.96 9.86
N VAL A 625 -7.73 -28.98 10.27
CA VAL A 625 -7.65 -28.52 11.66
C VAL A 625 -7.85 -27.01 11.69
N ILE A 626 -8.92 -26.56 12.32
CA ILE A 626 -9.23 -25.15 12.53
C ILE A 626 -9.06 -24.85 14.01
N ASN A 627 -8.33 -23.79 14.33
CA ASN A 627 -8.26 -23.26 15.67
C ASN A 627 -8.99 -21.91 15.71
N ASP A 628 -9.88 -21.75 16.66
CA ASP A 628 -10.66 -20.53 16.87
C ASP A 628 -10.65 -20.17 18.36
N ILE A 629 -10.90 -18.90 18.69
CA ILE A 629 -10.84 -18.43 20.07
C ILE A 629 -12.03 -17.52 20.34
N TYR A 630 -12.82 -17.86 21.35
CA TYR A 630 -13.92 -17.01 21.81
C TYR A 630 -13.56 -16.33 23.13
N LEU A 631 -13.95 -15.07 23.28
CA LEU A 631 -13.93 -14.36 24.55
C LEU A 631 -15.13 -14.80 25.38
N PHE A 632 -14.89 -15.19 26.62
CA PHE A 632 -15.92 -15.55 27.57
C PHE A 632 -15.85 -14.62 28.78
N GLU A 633 -16.72 -13.61 28.81
CA GLU A 633 -16.79 -12.63 29.89
C GLU A 633 -17.74 -13.09 30.99
N VAL A 634 -17.22 -13.23 32.20
CA VAL A 634 -18.03 -13.43 33.40
C VAL A 634 -18.28 -12.08 34.04
N TYR A 635 -19.54 -11.69 34.18
CA TYR A 635 -19.92 -10.40 34.76
C TYR A 635 -20.80 -10.56 36.00
N SER A 636 -20.81 -9.52 36.85
CA SER A 636 -21.69 -9.51 38.02
C SER A 636 -23.15 -9.31 37.56
N PRO A 637 -24.10 -10.18 37.94
CA PRO A 637 -25.50 -9.94 37.65
C PRO A 637 -25.93 -8.63 38.29
N ALA A 638 -26.62 -7.77 37.52
CA ALA A 638 -27.17 -6.54 38.07
C ALA A 638 -28.05 -6.87 39.30
N PRO A 639 -28.02 -6.07 40.38
CA PRO A 639 -28.86 -6.33 41.55
C PRO A 639 -30.33 -6.40 41.11
N PRO A 640 -31.13 -7.33 41.65
CA PRO A 640 -32.53 -7.43 41.29
C PRO A 640 -33.19 -6.08 41.54
N GLY A 641 -33.88 -5.56 40.52
CA GLY A 641 -34.72 -4.37 40.67
C GLY A 641 -35.74 -4.56 41.80
N PRO A 642 -36.30 -3.46 42.35
CA PRO A 642 -37.23 -3.54 43.47
C PRO A 642 -38.38 -4.50 43.17
N SER A 643 -38.72 -5.36 44.15
CA SER A 643 -39.75 -6.40 43.98
C SER A 643 -41.10 -5.78 43.55
N PRO A 644 -42.01 -6.55 42.92
CA PRO A 644 -43.37 -6.07 42.61
C PRO A 644 -44.11 -5.54 43.84
N LEU A 645 -43.82 -6.07 45.03
CA LEU A 645 -44.32 -5.57 46.32
C LEU A 645 -43.74 -4.21 46.69
N THR A 646 -42.46 -3.97 46.40
CA THR A 646 -41.78 -2.70 46.60
C THR A 646 -42.30 -1.65 45.61
N ILE A 647 -42.50 -2.03 44.34
CA ILE A 647 -43.12 -1.18 43.33
C ILE A 647 -44.59 -0.87 43.72
N ALA A 648 -45.35 -1.87 44.16
CA ALA A 648 -46.73 -1.68 44.63
C ALA A 648 -46.79 -0.79 45.88
N ALA A 649 -45.87 -0.93 46.83
CA ALA A 649 -45.77 -0.07 48.00
C ALA A 649 -45.46 1.38 47.62
N VAL A 650 -44.52 1.60 46.68
CA VAL A 650 -44.21 2.94 46.15
C VAL A 650 -45.41 3.53 45.41
N VAL A 651 -46.12 2.74 44.60
CA VAL A 651 -47.35 3.18 43.91
C VAL A 651 -48.46 3.51 44.91
N ILE A 652 -48.64 2.71 45.97
CA ILE A 652 -49.61 2.99 47.04
C ILE A 652 -49.25 4.28 47.78
N VAL A 653 -47.97 4.49 48.10
CA VAL A 653 -47.49 5.73 48.74
C VAL A 653 -47.72 6.94 47.83
N ILE A 654 -47.44 6.82 46.52
CA ILE A 654 -47.72 7.86 45.53
C ILE A 654 -49.22 8.16 45.45
N ILE A 655 -50.08 7.13 45.43
CA ILE A 655 -51.54 7.30 45.42
C ILE A 655 -52.03 8.00 46.70
N ILE A 656 -51.49 7.63 47.88
CA ILE A 656 -51.81 8.28 49.15
C ILE A 656 -51.37 9.74 49.14
N ILE A 657 -50.18 10.05 48.63
CA ILE A 657 -49.66 11.42 48.50
C ILE A 657 -50.54 12.24 47.55
N ILE A 658 -50.91 11.69 46.39
CA ILE A 658 -51.80 12.35 45.42
C ILE A 658 -53.18 12.58 46.04
N ALA A 659 -53.74 11.61 46.77
CA ALA A 659 -55.02 11.75 47.47
C ALA A 659 -54.95 12.80 48.59
N ALA A 660 -53.85 12.86 49.35
CA ALA A 660 -53.61 13.87 50.38
C ALA A 660 -53.47 15.28 49.77
N ILE A 661 -52.76 15.43 48.66
CA ILE A 661 -52.64 16.69 47.91
C ILE A 661 -54.02 17.12 47.37
N ALA A 662 -54.79 16.21 46.78
CA ALA A 662 -56.15 16.49 46.31
C ALA A 662 -57.11 16.89 47.44
N TYR A 663 -56.99 16.24 48.61
CA TYR A 663 -57.76 16.60 49.80
C TYR A 663 -57.38 17.99 50.34
N LEU A 664 -56.07 18.33 50.35
CA LEU A 664 -55.59 19.66 50.73
C LEU A 664 -56.03 20.75 49.73
N TYR A 665 -56.07 20.44 48.43
CA TYR A 665 -56.59 21.36 47.41
C TYR A 665 -58.09 21.59 47.51
N LYS A 666 -58.89 20.58 47.91
CA LYS A 666 -60.33 20.76 48.19
C LYS A 666 -60.64 21.57 49.45
N LYS A 667 -59.66 21.77 50.33
CA LYS A 667 -59.83 22.50 51.60
C LYS A 667 -59.32 23.94 51.60
N LYS A 668 -58.76 24.44 50.48
CA LYS A 668 -58.42 25.87 50.38
C LYS A 668 -59.70 26.71 50.27
N PRO A 669 -59.99 27.61 51.22
CA PRO A 669 -61.06 28.58 51.10
C PRO A 669 -60.76 29.53 49.94
N VAL A 670 -61.80 29.88 49.18
CA VAL A 670 -61.78 31.05 48.31
C VAL A 670 -61.82 32.26 49.23
N GLU A 671 -60.70 32.94 49.43
CA GLU A 671 -60.69 34.31 49.95
C GLU A 671 -60.72 35.28 48.77
N GLU A 672 -61.85 35.96 48.67
CA GLU A 672 -62.05 37.19 47.90
C GLU A 672 -61.42 38.40 48.63
N ALA A 673 -61.10 39.40 47.82
CA ALA A 673 -61.31 40.85 48.05
C ALA A 673 -60.18 41.72 48.67
N GLU A 674 -59.98 42.85 47.95
CA GLU A 674 -59.55 44.20 48.38
C GLU A 674 -58.06 44.35 48.77
N GLU A 675 -57.21 45.14 48.10
CA GLU A 675 -57.29 46.56 47.70
C GLU A 675 -56.29 46.87 46.56
#